data_AF-A0A7D9D8N3-F1
#
_entry.id   AF-A0A7D9D8N3-F1
#
_cell.length_a   1.000
_cell.length_b   1.000
_cell.length_c   1.000
_cell.angle_alpha   90.00
_cell.angle_beta   90.00
_cell.angle_gamma   90.00
#
_symmetry.space_group_name_H-M   'P 1'
#
loop_
_entity.id
_entity.type
_entity.pdbx_description
1 polymer ?
#
loop_
_entity_poly.entity_id
_entity_poly.type
_entity_poly.pdbx_seq_one_letter_code
_entity_poly.pdbx_strand_id
1 'polypeptide(L)'
;MVEEKDASNYKASRLKTRLKVDYPQLVFFAPSKCTQSELVYVEAVSAGEVLDNLPDSASNSGSEYELYDEEDNQQTNCQQQSSFQVENNMHLLYSGAMLLQTLIKGAPEFDAPWPPTFYDITLESARKMVPIPLYNFLAWVLGMTDDPGFDDYAKVTAEENAKLLSLAQDIIYVSHAGRKPTPKHLALSMTICQMTGSSGLLKIIHGFGHCASHSTTLRHDTALAELNLQSSTVVPKEILPNKHTTLIWDNDDFQEESKSSTHITNGIAVQRALNEDVITIPPLVKTRRKSLDDPCCELMPYSIGKKKSIDVLEQCSDLEFEEECHSTHQISANKLDLVYCLLKLSFIDNSELLPDWTGFNTLLSRNDTSALNLSRIGYLPVIEGSPTQYTTVYTVFVKSLEIAAKLNLEYVVLVFDEAIYAKAQQIRWKNESFMVKTILRLGDFHAVMSFCGAISRIFQDAGLRDVLVESGVVGQNTVNGVMSGKFYNGSVKCHKIMHEALEIIRFQCFMDNCSPERACEIESLLCNIRDAFLNEEFYDYLESPELKGIIDKYETFIEMASKQFPTFALWSTYIEITGAAKNIRENWTVQRQDRYGFSAIACDQAIEQTANRDSKTKGGMIGFTLNRGAVHRWFLSQSERSAIARQCLLMTSATNECRTRKNLDEPKRKSHEADVLSVMNTIENTINPFELDQSEMVHITSGIIANDKVKNDLQNVKAIGEERLSTFVQTKLLSKEPDIFAAIQKTKLHTFSSLTKPVSTTKAKGKEISLKSSRNLMGKLLLLASSREIDLKEVLSFSLGPYPLSLATTDGIMVKTVKANLMHIIEDMVDDSVTDVIPSNGALIIDAMAMFQSLSQVPPTFEELPPLLLSILISMATRLNATRVDFVVDRYPKVSIKNSERKKRASTGSNMLKIYGKKQKTPTQWKKFLNNGENKESLACFVVDEWKESKSENFRGIVLYATRKDQCFKFLPSHNESEKPEFEQIHELHSDHEEADTRLLLHANHASTSGYTHVFVKSPDTDVFVLLVAKGNHLTSQMYFVTGNNAKSRIIDITKIARSLDDDICDSLIGLHAFTGCDTTSAFYGKGKKKTWKLMVEKKMFDGFRQLGSCYFPSSETFQHLEKFVCALYGQDGIRHVNEARYRLFKLGNFSDENLPPNKDCLYHHIRRVNYQTLIWKKSFDAVINAPDPAEHGWVINNDEIELKWMSIDAAPEELLQFVNCGCKTGCKSNRCGCK
;
A
#
# COMPACT_ATOMS: atom_id res chain seq x y z
N MET A 1 -89.92 14.17 24.34
CA MET A 1 -89.81 15.43 23.57
C MET A 1 -89.03 16.48 24.37
N VAL A 2 -87.76 16.76 24.10
CA VAL A 2 -86.93 16.36 22.95
C VAL A 2 -86.04 15.16 23.30
N GLU A 3 -86.29 14.02 22.68
CA GLU A 3 -85.28 12.97 22.49
C GLU A 3 -84.40 13.31 21.25
N GLU A 4 -83.43 12.47 20.88
CA GLU A 4 -82.53 12.67 19.72
C GLU A 4 -81.45 13.77 19.85
N LYS A 5 -80.71 13.83 20.97
CA LYS A 5 -79.32 14.36 20.96
C LYS A 5 -78.35 13.48 21.73
N ASP A 6 -77.30 13.04 21.04
CA ASP A 6 -76.17 12.34 21.65
C ASP A 6 -75.42 13.27 22.63
N ALA A 7 -75.31 12.83 23.88
CA ALA A 7 -74.64 13.56 24.95
C ALA A 7 -73.12 13.30 25.02
N SER A 8 -72.60 12.29 24.30
CA SER A 8 -71.19 11.83 24.38
C SER A 8 -70.15 12.94 24.16
N ASN A 9 -70.51 13.97 23.39
CA ASN A 9 -69.63 15.06 23.00
C ASN A 9 -69.70 16.31 23.91
N TYR A 10 -70.49 16.30 24.99
CA TYR A 10 -70.56 17.44 25.92
C TYR A 10 -69.51 17.34 27.04
N LYS A 11 -68.52 18.25 27.01
CA LYS A 11 -67.67 18.50 28.18
C LYS A 11 -68.53 18.97 29.35
N ALA A 12 -68.44 18.27 30.49
CA ALA A 12 -69.28 18.49 31.68
C ALA A 12 -69.39 19.96 32.12
N SER A 13 -68.31 20.74 32.02
CA SER A 13 -68.33 22.17 32.32
C SER A 13 -69.33 22.98 31.47
N ARG A 14 -69.51 22.65 30.18
CA ARG A 14 -70.50 23.32 29.32
C ARG A 14 -71.94 22.90 29.65
N LEU A 15 -72.16 21.66 30.06
CA LEU A 15 -73.46 21.19 30.52
C LEU A 15 -73.84 21.89 31.84
N LYS A 16 -72.90 21.96 32.78
CA LYS A 16 -73.03 22.65 34.07
C LYS A 16 -73.34 24.15 33.94
N THR A 17 -72.65 24.87 33.04
CA THR A 17 -72.99 26.28 32.75
C THR A 17 -74.41 26.43 32.21
N ARG A 18 -74.88 25.48 31.37
CA ARG A 18 -76.22 25.53 30.78
C ARG A 18 -77.32 25.22 31.78
N LEU A 19 -77.14 24.18 32.59
CA LEU A 19 -78.06 23.83 33.68
C LEU A 19 -78.22 24.97 34.70
N LYS A 20 -77.16 25.75 34.97
CA LYS A 20 -77.25 26.95 35.82
C LYS A 20 -77.95 28.16 35.19
N VAL A 21 -78.17 28.16 33.87
CA VAL A 21 -78.97 29.18 33.17
C VAL A 21 -80.43 28.75 33.09
N ASP A 22 -80.67 27.49 32.75
CA ASP A 22 -82.02 26.94 32.59
C ASP A 22 -82.69 26.63 33.96
N TYR A 23 -81.90 26.34 35.01
CA TYR A 23 -82.33 26.04 36.38
C TYR A 23 -81.38 26.70 37.41
N PRO A 24 -81.48 28.03 37.64
CA PRO A 24 -80.55 28.76 38.50
C PRO A 24 -80.51 28.29 39.96
N GLN A 25 -81.55 27.61 40.43
CA GLN A 25 -81.65 27.03 41.78
C GLN A 25 -80.74 25.82 42.05
N LEU A 26 -79.99 25.34 41.04
CA LEU A 26 -79.08 24.18 41.16
C LEU A 26 -77.69 24.58 41.67
N VAL A 27 -77.39 24.16 42.89
CA VAL A 27 -76.05 24.22 43.51
C VAL A 27 -75.27 22.95 43.15
N PHE A 28 -73.97 23.11 42.87
CA PHE A 28 -73.07 22.01 42.49
C PHE A 28 -71.85 22.04 43.42
N PHE A 29 -71.65 21.00 44.20
CA PHE A 29 -70.58 20.89 45.20
C PHE A 29 -69.54 19.84 44.78
N ALA A 30 -68.30 20.28 44.58
CA ALA A 30 -67.17 19.43 44.24
C ALA A 30 -66.43 19.02 45.53
N PRO A 31 -66.37 17.71 45.89
CA PRO A 31 -65.62 17.25 47.05
C PRO A 31 -64.10 17.41 46.86
N SER A 32 -63.36 17.50 47.96
CA SER A 32 -61.89 17.74 47.96
C SER A 32 -61.05 16.52 47.55
N LYS A 33 -61.64 15.33 47.41
CA LYS A 33 -60.98 14.09 46.95
C LYS A 33 -61.41 13.75 45.52
N CYS A 34 -60.45 13.60 44.62
CA CYS A 34 -60.65 13.40 43.18
C CYS A 34 -61.39 12.10 42.79
N THR A 35 -61.60 11.18 43.74
CA THR A 35 -62.31 9.90 43.57
C THR A 35 -63.80 9.96 43.90
N GLN A 36 -64.31 11.08 44.40
CA GLN A 36 -65.73 11.25 44.76
C GLN A 36 -66.46 12.08 43.69
N SER A 37 -67.72 11.71 43.40
CA SER A 37 -68.56 12.38 42.40
C SER A 37 -69.01 13.79 42.86
N GLU A 38 -69.21 14.69 41.90
CA GLU A 38 -69.75 16.02 42.17
C GLU A 38 -71.24 15.95 42.52
N LEU A 39 -71.64 16.53 43.66
CA LEU A 39 -73.01 16.54 44.14
C LEU A 39 -73.80 17.72 43.54
N VAL A 40 -75.08 17.50 43.26
CA VAL A 40 -75.98 18.54 42.70
C VAL A 40 -77.28 18.54 43.50
N TYR A 41 -77.68 19.71 44.01
CA TYR A 41 -78.87 19.86 44.86
C TYR A 41 -79.56 21.22 44.62
N VAL A 42 -80.77 21.38 45.17
CA VAL A 42 -81.55 22.62 45.07
C VAL A 42 -81.38 23.46 46.34
N GLU A 43 -81.21 24.76 46.19
CA GLU A 43 -80.89 25.72 47.28
C GLU A 43 -81.95 25.83 48.41
N ALA A 44 -83.10 25.16 48.27
CA ALA A 44 -84.20 25.16 49.24
C ALA A 44 -84.13 24.07 50.33
N VAL A 45 -83.02 23.32 50.43
CA VAL A 45 -82.79 22.30 51.47
C VAL A 45 -81.71 22.76 52.44
N SER A 46 -82.00 22.74 53.75
CA SER A 46 -81.02 23.14 54.76
C SER A 46 -79.93 22.08 54.93
N ALA A 47 -78.71 22.51 55.26
CA ALA A 47 -77.56 21.61 55.35
C ALA A 47 -77.61 20.58 56.51
N GLY A 48 -78.68 20.56 57.31
CA GLY A 48 -78.90 19.55 58.36
C GLY A 48 -79.53 18.25 57.85
N GLU A 49 -80.49 18.32 56.92
CA GLU A 49 -81.40 17.18 56.61
C GLU A 49 -80.81 16.13 55.65
N VAL A 50 -79.56 16.32 55.20
CA VAL A 50 -78.84 15.36 54.34
C VAL A 50 -77.91 14.43 55.15
N LEU A 51 -77.67 14.73 56.43
CA LEU A 51 -76.75 13.98 57.29
C LEU A 51 -77.36 12.69 57.90
N ASP A 52 -78.69 12.61 58.02
CA ASP A 52 -79.38 11.50 58.72
C ASP A 52 -79.69 10.27 57.82
N ASN A 53 -79.25 10.25 56.55
CA ASN A 53 -79.62 9.22 55.56
C ASN A 53 -78.45 8.35 55.03
N LEU A 54 -77.34 8.27 55.77
CA LEU A 54 -76.27 7.29 55.51
C LEU A 54 -75.94 6.50 56.78
N PRO A 55 -76.45 5.24 56.93
CA PRO A 55 -76.15 4.40 58.08
C PRO A 55 -74.73 3.83 58.00
N ASP A 56 -74.07 3.76 59.15
CA ASP A 56 -72.69 3.26 59.28
C ASP A 56 -72.66 1.81 59.81
N SER A 57 -71.49 1.18 59.75
CA SER A 57 -71.11 -0.14 60.33
C SER A 57 -71.67 -1.45 59.72
N ALA A 58 -70.80 -2.07 58.91
CA ALA A 58 -70.27 -3.44 59.05
C ALA A 58 -71.15 -4.72 58.92
N SER A 59 -70.59 -5.68 58.17
CA SER A 59 -70.94 -7.12 58.06
C SER A 59 -72.29 -7.43 57.35
N ASN A 60 -72.47 -8.60 56.71
CA ASN A 60 -71.74 -9.87 56.83
C ASN A 60 -71.65 -10.67 55.50
N SER A 61 -70.95 -11.82 55.54
CA SER A 61 -70.96 -13.02 54.66
C SER A 61 -71.83 -13.05 53.38
N GLY A 62 -71.43 -13.67 52.27
CA GLY A 62 -70.35 -14.65 52.07
C GLY A 62 -70.89 -16.01 51.59
N SER A 63 -70.38 -16.51 50.46
CA SER A 63 -70.62 -17.85 49.90
C SER A 63 -69.56 -18.07 48.79
N GLU A 64 -68.40 -18.65 49.06
CA GLU A 64 -68.15 -20.07 49.36
C GLU A 64 -68.55 -21.04 48.24
N TYR A 65 -67.54 -21.66 47.65
CA TYR A 65 -67.55 -23.09 47.38
C TYR A 65 -66.35 -23.70 48.13
N GLU A 66 -66.64 -24.82 48.78
CA GLU A 66 -65.82 -25.82 49.50
C GLU A 66 -64.40 -26.07 48.95
N LEU A 67 -63.39 -26.59 49.68
CA LEU A 67 -63.09 -26.91 51.10
C LEU A 67 -61.52 -27.09 51.17
N TYR A 68 -60.77 -27.47 52.22
CA TYR A 68 -60.93 -28.19 53.51
C TYR A 68 -59.87 -27.66 54.53
N ASP A 69 -60.05 -27.99 55.83
CA ASP A 69 -59.08 -28.33 56.92
C ASP A 69 -57.81 -27.45 57.15
N GLU A 70 -57.62 -26.79 58.31
CA GLU A 70 -57.11 -27.28 59.63
C GLU A 70 -55.59 -27.66 59.61
N GLU A 71 -54.71 -27.36 60.59
CA GLU A 71 -54.71 -26.64 61.90
C GLU A 71 -53.21 -26.19 62.16
N ASP A 72 -52.75 -25.39 63.14
CA ASP A 72 -53.29 -24.65 64.30
C ASP A 72 -52.36 -23.45 64.70
N ASN A 73 -52.77 -22.65 65.69
CA ASN A 73 -52.06 -21.76 66.64
C ASN A 73 -50.51 -21.57 66.55
N GLN A 74 -49.99 -20.34 66.77
CA GLN A 74 -49.96 -19.74 68.12
C GLN A 74 -49.82 -18.20 68.20
N GLN A 75 -50.44 -17.66 69.26
CA GLN A 75 -50.09 -16.45 70.03
C GLN A 75 -50.15 -15.05 69.36
N THR A 76 -51.34 -14.46 69.52
CA THR A 76 -51.59 -13.01 69.59
C THR A 76 -50.67 -12.25 70.56
N ASN A 77 -50.07 -11.13 70.11
CA ASN A 77 -50.11 -9.85 70.86
C ASN A 77 -49.62 -8.58 70.12
N CYS A 78 -48.92 -8.68 68.98
CA CYS A 78 -48.26 -7.49 68.37
C CYS A 78 -49.08 -6.68 67.34
N GLN A 79 -50.29 -7.11 66.94
CA GLN A 79 -50.90 -6.62 65.68
C GLN A 79 -51.75 -5.34 65.77
N GLN A 80 -52.17 -4.86 66.95
CA GLN A 80 -52.98 -3.64 67.06
C GLN A 80 -52.17 -2.34 67.02
N GLN A 81 -50.86 -2.36 67.33
CA GLN A 81 -50.01 -1.18 67.17
C GLN A 81 -49.54 -0.99 65.72
N SER A 82 -49.34 -2.07 64.96
CA SER A 82 -48.82 -1.98 63.59
C SER A 82 -49.82 -1.39 62.60
N SER A 83 -51.12 -1.72 62.69
CA SER A 83 -52.15 -1.13 61.81
C SER A 83 -52.29 0.37 62.01
N PHE A 84 -52.40 0.84 63.26
CA PHE A 84 -52.50 2.26 63.57
C PHE A 84 -51.20 3.03 63.23
N GLN A 85 -50.02 2.41 63.35
CA GLN A 85 -48.78 2.97 62.83
C GLN A 85 -48.77 3.04 61.29
N VAL A 86 -49.26 2.02 60.58
CA VAL A 86 -49.34 2.03 59.11
C VAL A 86 -50.29 3.11 58.59
N GLU A 87 -51.46 3.32 59.21
CA GLU A 87 -52.36 4.41 58.82
C GLU A 87 -51.75 5.79 59.09
N ASN A 88 -51.13 6.01 60.25
CA ASN A 88 -50.44 7.27 60.55
C ASN A 88 -49.25 7.50 59.61
N ASN A 89 -48.47 6.46 59.27
CA ASN A 89 -47.38 6.54 58.31
C ASN A 89 -47.89 6.83 56.89
N MET A 90 -49.03 6.27 56.49
CA MET A 90 -49.68 6.61 55.21
C MET A 90 -50.18 8.06 55.19
N HIS A 91 -50.74 8.56 56.29
CA HIS A 91 -51.14 9.97 56.41
C HIS A 91 -49.92 10.90 56.39
N LEU A 92 -48.82 10.52 57.03
CA LEU A 92 -47.55 11.26 57.01
C LEU A 92 -46.96 11.30 55.59
N LEU A 93 -46.90 10.16 54.90
CA LEU A 93 -46.41 10.05 53.52
C LEU A 93 -47.28 10.83 52.53
N TYR A 94 -48.60 10.79 52.67
CA TYR A 94 -49.52 11.62 51.88
C TYR A 94 -49.31 13.11 52.14
N SER A 95 -49.13 13.51 53.40
CA SER A 95 -48.86 14.90 53.78
C SER A 95 -47.52 15.39 53.23
N GLY A 96 -46.45 14.58 53.34
CA GLY A 96 -45.15 14.86 52.74
C GLY A 96 -45.19 14.96 51.22
N ALA A 97 -45.91 14.04 50.56
CA ALA A 97 -46.14 14.09 49.11
C ALA A 97 -46.94 15.34 48.68
N MET A 98 -47.86 15.83 49.51
CA MET A 98 -48.63 17.05 49.24
C MET A 98 -47.79 18.33 49.45
N LEU A 99 -46.91 18.36 50.45
CA LEU A 99 -45.91 19.40 50.63
C LEU A 99 -44.94 19.44 49.45
N LEU A 100 -44.37 18.30 49.06
CA LEU A 100 -43.50 18.17 47.90
C LEU A 100 -44.22 18.58 46.60
N GLN A 101 -45.46 18.16 46.38
CA GLN A 101 -46.24 18.58 45.22
C GLN A 101 -46.44 20.10 45.18
N THR A 102 -46.61 20.75 46.33
CA THR A 102 -46.74 22.20 46.45
C THR A 102 -45.42 22.90 46.13
N LEU A 103 -44.29 22.40 46.67
CA LEU A 103 -42.94 22.89 46.35
C LEU A 103 -42.57 22.68 44.88
N ILE A 104 -42.92 21.54 44.28
CA ILE A 104 -42.74 21.25 42.86
C ILE A 104 -43.54 22.27 42.02
N LYS A 105 -44.82 22.49 42.30
CA LYS A 105 -45.64 23.52 41.62
C LYS A 105 -45.02 24.92 41.74
N GLY A 106 -44.49 25.24 42.92
CA GLY A 106 -43.78 26.49 43.23
C GLY A 106 -42.35 26.57 42.71
N ALA A 107 -41.79 25.53 42.08
CA ALA A 107 -40.40 25.51 41.63
C ALA A 107 -40.13 26.67 40.64
N PRO A 108 -38.97 27.36 40.73
CA PRO A 108 -38.61 28.45 39.82
C PRO A 108 -38.74 28.10 38.34
N GLU A 109 -38.97 29.11 37.50
CA GLU A 109 -38.86 28.94 36.05
C GLU A 109 -37.38 28.87 35.63
N PHE A 110 -37.11 28.41 34.41
CA PHE A 110 -35.75 28.42 33.87
C PHE A 110 -35.37 29.86 33.50
N ASP A 111 -34.68 30.54 34.42
CA ASP A 111 -34.13 31.88 34.22
C ASP A 111 -32.96 31.82 33.23
N ALA A 112 -33.29 32.08 31.96
CA ALA A 112 -32.35 32.12 30.85
C ALA A 112 -32.89 33.00 29.71
N PRO A 113 -32.01 33.71 28.97
CA PRO A 113 -32.38 34.36 27.72
C PRO A 113 -32.98 33.35 26.72
N TRP A 114 -33.86 33.81 25.84
CA TRP A 114 -34.35 33.01 24.72
C TRP A 114 -33.58 33.34 23.43
N PRO A 115 -33.12 32.35 22.64
CA PRO A 115 -33.01 30.93 22.99
C PRO A 115 -31.91 30.68 24.04
N PRO A 116 -32.08 29.71 24.96
CA PRO A 116 -31.00 29.30 25.85
C PRO A 116 -29.86 28.65 25.04
N THR A 117 -28.64 29.13 25.26
CA THR A 117 -27.40 28.64 24.64
C THR A 117 -26.77 27.56 25.52
N PHE A 118 -25.60 27.04 25.13
CA PHE A 118 -24.84 26.11 25.98
C PHE A 118 -24.35 26.75 27.30
N TYR A 119 -24.21 28.08 27.39
CA TYR A 119 -23.86 28.78 28.63
C TYR A 119 -24.99 28.75 29.67
N ASP A 120 -26.25 28.77 29.20
CA ASP A 120 -27.43 28.80 30.06
C ASP A 120 -27.84 27.40 30.53
N ILE A 121 -27.53 26.39 29.73
CA ILE A 121 -27.89 24.99 29.94
C ILE A 121 -26.79 24.31 30.78
N THR A 122 -26.85 24.47 32.10
CA THR A 122 -25.81 23.93 33.02
C THR A 122 -26.41 23.16 34.20
N LEU A 123 -25.57 22.42 34.93
CA LEU A 123 -25.96 21.84 36.23
C LEU A 123 -26.23 22.92 37.29
N GLU A 124 -25.61 24.09 37.20
CA GLU A 124 -25.88 25.21 38.11
C GLU A 124 -27.27 25.82 37.85
N SER A 125 -27.62 26.04 36.58
CA SER A 125 -28.96 26.48 36.16
C SER A 125 -30.02 25.43 36.54
N ALA A 126 -29.70 24.14 36.40
CA ALA A 126 -30.57 23.06 36.87
C ALA A 126 -30.74 23.09 38.40
N ARG A 127 -29.67 23.33 39.16
CA ARG A 127 -29.73 23.48 40.62
C ARG A 127 -30.60 24.68 41.02
N LYS A 128 -30.42 25.84 40.39
CA LYS A 128 -31.24 27.05 40.63
C LYS A 128 -32.76 26.82 40.43
N MET A 129 -33.16 25.86 39.61
CA MET A 129 -34.57 25.48 39.39
C MET A 129 -35.13 24.46 40.40
N VAL A 130 -34.29 23.68 41.08
CA VAL A 130 -34.73 22.55 41.91
C VAL A 130 -34.92 23.02 43.36
N PRO A 131 -36.11 22.86 43.97
CA PRO A 131 -36.29 23.16 45.39
C PRO A 131 -35.40 22.26 46.25
N ILE A 132 -34.70 22.84 47.24
CA ILE A 132 -33.82 22.09 48.17
C ILE A 132 -34.54 20.88 48.80
N PRO A 133 -35.79 20.99 49.32
CA PRO A 133 -36.46 19.82 49.90
C PRO A 133 -36.82 18.73 48.87
N LEU A 134 -36.93 19.06 47.57
CA LEU A 134 -37.11 18.04 46.52
C LEU A 134 -35.79 17.31 46.25
N TYR A 135 -34.67 18.03 46.22
CA TYR A 135 -33.34 17.43 46.04
C TYR A 135 -32.99 16.53 47.23
N ASN A 136 -33.13 17.03 48.46
CA ASN A 136 -32.80 16.28 49.68
C ASN A 136 -33.72 15.05 49.83
N PHE A 137 -35.02 15.19 49.57
CA PHE A 137 -35.95 14.05 49.53
C PHE A 137 -35.54 12.97 48.53
N LEU A 138 -35.10 13.34 47.32
CA LEU A 138 -34.60 12.36 46.34
C LEU A 138 -33.29 11.71 46.81
N ALA A 139 -32.41 12.44 47.50
CA ALA A 139 -31.18 11.88 48.06
C ALA A 139 -31.47 10.85 49.15
N TRP A 140 -32.41 11.13 50.06
CA TRP A 140 -32.87 10.20 51.10
C TRP A 140 -33.57 8.97 50.50
N VAL A 141 -34.51 9.16 49.56
CA VAL A 141 -35.27 8.06 48.92
C VAL A 141 -34.36 7.13 48.10
N LEU A 142 -33.23 7.62 47.59
CA LEU A 142 -32.24 6.83 46.86
C LEU A 142 -31.09 6.31 47.74
N GLY A 143 -31.10 6.58 49.05
CA GLY A 143 -30.05 6.14 49.98
C GLY A 143 -28.67 6.76 49.73
N MET A 144 -28.62 7.94 49.11
CA MET A 144 -27.37 8.66 48.78
C MET A 144 -26.83 9.49 49.95
N THR A 145 -27.65 9.69 51.00
CA THR A 145 -27.27 10.44 52.20
C THR A 145 -28.28 10.18 53.32
N ASP A 146 -27.82 10.22 54.57
CA ASP A 146 -28.66 10.15 55.78
C ASP A 146 -28.77 11.51 56.51
N ASP A 147 -28.18 12.58 55.95
CA ASP A 147 -28.16 13.93 56.56
C ASP A 147 -29.58 14.56 56.52
N PRO A 148 -30.24 14.80 57.67
CA PRO A 148 -31.61 15.30 57.73
C PRO A 148 -31.72 16.82 57.53
N GLY A 149 -30.68 17.51 57.04
CA GLY A 149 -30.71 18.94 56.76
C GLY A 149 -31.78 19.35 55.73
N PHE A 150 -32.47 20.47 55.98
CA PHE A 150 -33.51 21.02 55.09
C PHE A 150 -33.13 22.37 54.45
N ASP A 151 -32.19 23.11 55.04
CA ASP A 151 -31.87 24.49 54.66
C ASP A 151 -30.87 24.59 53.49
N ASP A 152 -30.11 23.51 53.24
CA ASP A 152 -29.01 23.44 52.27
C ASP A 152 -29.08 22.16 51.43
N TYR A 153 -28.40 22.14 50.28
CA TYR A 153 -28.33 20.94 49.43
C TYR A 153 -27.56 19.81 50.12
N ALA A 154 -28.18 18.62 50.21
CA ALA A 154 -27.56 17.46 50.84
C ALA A 154 -26.23 17.06 50.17
N LYS A 155 -25.24 16.71 51.00
CA LYS A 155 -23.86 16.41 50.58
C LYS A 155 -23.79 15.00 50.01
N VAL A 156 -23.43 14.91 48.73
CA VAL A 156 -23.32 13.68 47.93
C VAL A 156 -22.16 13.83 46.93
N THR A 157 -21.76 12.77 46.24
CA THR A 157 -20.74 12.84 45.18
C THR A 157 -21.22 13.66 43.97
N ALA A 158 -20.28 14.07 43.11
CA ALA A 158 -20.61 14.77 41.87
C ALA A 158 -21.51 13.95 40.93
N GLU A 159 -21.36 12.61 40.94
CA GLU A 159 -22.16 11.69 40.13
C GLU A 159 -23.61 11.59 40.64
N GLU A 160 -23.77 11.45 41.96
CA GLU A 160 -25.08 11.45 42.61
C GLU A 160 -25.79 12.79 42.46
N ASN A 161 -25.10 13.92 42.64
CA ASN A 161 -25.66 15.25 42.39
C ASN A 161 -26.21 15.40 40.96
N ALA A 162 -25.49 14.90 39.94
CA ALA A 162 -25.97 14.96 38.56
C ALA A 162 -27.20 14.05 38.35
N LYS A 163 -27.22 12.85 38.93
CA LYS A 163 -28.39 11.94 38.91
C LYS A 163 -29.60 12.57 39.61
N LEU A 164 -29.42 13.18 40.78
CA LEU A 164 -30.46 13.86 41.55
C LEU A 164 -31.04 15.06 40.80
N LEU A 165 -30.19 15.95 40.27
CA LEU A 165 -30.62 17.08 39.44
C LEU A 165 -31.30 16.60 38.14
N SER A 166 -30.89 15.46 37.59
CA SER A 166 -31.51 14.84 36.41
C SER A 166 -32.92 14.31 36.71
N LEU A 167 -33.14 13.67 37.85
CA LEU A 167 -34.45 13.15 38.28
C LEU A 167 -35.40 14.27 38.74
N ALA A 168 -34.91 15.24 39.52
CA ALA A 168 -35.69 16.38 39.97
C ALA A 168 -36.24 17.21 38.79
N GLN A 169 -35.44 17.37 37.73
CA GLN A 169 -35.89 18.03 36.49
C GLN A 169 -37.01 17.27 35.77
N ASP A 170 -37.01 15.94 35.76
CA ASP A 170 -38.08 15.14 35.14
C ASP A 170 -39.38 15.29 35.93
N ILE A 171 -39.30 15.24 37.26
CA ILE A 171 -40.44 15.48 38.16
C ILE A 171 -41.02 16.89 37.93
N ILE A 172 -40.18 17.92 37.83
CA ILE A 172 -40.61 19.30 37.54
C ILE A 172 -41.20 19.39 36.12
N TYR A 173 -40.60 18.77 35.10
CA TYR A 173 -41.09 18.82 33.72
C TYR A 173 -42.46 18.12 33.57
N VAL A 174 -42.58 16.90 34.08
CA VAL A 174 -43.79 16.07 34.00
C VAL A 174 -44.95 16.68 34.80
N SER A 175 -44.70 17.16 36.03
CA SER A 175 -45.73 17.78 36.88
C SER A 175 -46.35 19.05 36.27
N HIS A 176 -45.61 19.75 35.40
CA HIS A 176 -46.09 20.92 34.65
C HIS A 176 -46.58 20.56 33.24
N ALA A 177 -46.75 19.28 32.91
CA ALA A 177 -47.11 18.79 31.57
C ALA A 177 -46.21 19.39 30.46
N GLY A 178 -44.90 19.46 30.72
CA GLY A 178 -43.88 19.99 29.83
C GLY A 178 -43.89 21.50 29.58
N ARG A 179 -44.67 22.27 30.36
CA ARG A 179 -44.82 23.73 30.20
C ARG A 179 -43.63 24.54 30.73
N LYS A 180 -43.06 24.13 31.88
CA LYS A 180 -41.77 24.64 32.37
C LYS A 180 -40.65 23.84 31.71
N PRO A 181 -39.89 24.39 30.74
CA PRO A 181 -38.71 23.69 30.21
C PRO A 181 -37.60 23.67 31.27
N THR A 182 -36.73 22.66 31.24
CA THR A 182 -35.53 22.60 32.09
C THR A 182 -34.27 22.46 31.22
N PRO A 183 -33.08 22.78 31.73
CA PRO A 183 -31.80 22.55 31.05
C PRO A 183 -31.69 21.15 30.43
N LYS A 184 -31.88 20.08 31.23
CA LYS A 184 -31.86 18.68 30.76
C LYS A 184 -32.80 18.44 29.57
N HIS A 185 -34.05 18.90 29.66
CA HIS A 185 -35.07 18.60 28.66
C HIS A 185 -34.76 19.22 27.31
N LEU A 186 -34.22 20.44 27.30
CA LEU A 186 -33.73 21.09 26.10
C LEU A 186 -32.47 20.36 25.60
N ALA A 187 -31.43 20.26 26.44
CA ALA A 187 -30.13 19.66 26.13
C ALA A 187 -30.25 18.27 25.48
N LEU A 188 -30.96 17.35 26.15
CA LEU A 188 -31.09 15.97 25.70
C LEU A 188 -31.88 15.88 24.39
N SER A 189 -32.92 16.70 24.21
CA SER A 189 -33.70 16.70 22.95
C SER A 189 -32.88 17.20 21.75
N MET A 190 -32.08 18.26 21.95
CA MET A 190 -31.17 18.78 20.92
C MET A 190 -30.06 17.75 20.61
N THR A 191 -29.52 17.10 21.64
CA THR A 191 -28.48 16.06 21.53
C THR A 191 -28.96 14.83 20.75
N ILE A 192 -30.16 14.32 21.05
CA ILE A 192 -30.77 13.20 20.31
C ILE A 192 -30.95 13.56 18.82
N CYS A 193 -31.45 14.77 18.52
CA CYS A 193 -31.56 15.25 17.15
C CYS A 193 -30.20 15.35 16.45
N GLN A 194 -29.18 15.92 17.11
CA GLN A 194 -27.83 16.08 16.55
C GLN A 194 -27.16 14.73 16.26
N MET A 195 -27.21 13.78 17.20
CA MET A 195 -26.51 12.50 17.10
C MET A 195 -27.20 11.49 16.16
N THR A 196 -28.51 11.60 15.93
CA THR A 196 -29.29 10.54 15.27
C THR A 196 -30.21 10.98 14.14
N GLY A 197 -30.58 12.27 14.06
CA GLY A 197 -31.63 12.76 13.16
C GLY A 197 -33.05 12.19 13.44
N SER A 198 -33.20 11.26 14.39
CA SER A 198 -34.41 10.44 14.50
C SER A 198 -35.50 11.12 15.32
N SER A 199 -36.47 11.72 14.62
CA SER A 199 -37.71 12.21 15.25
C SER A 199 -38.54 11.09 15.90
N GLY A 200 -38.32 9.83 15.50
CA GLY A 200 -38.93 8.64 16.13
C GLY A 200 -38.33 8.36 17.51
N LEU A 201 -37.00 8.31 17.62
CA LEU A 201 -36.31 8.10 18.89
C LEU A 201 -36.61 9.23 19.89
N LEU A 202 -36.63 10.48 19.43
CA LEU A 202 -36.98 11.63 20.25
C LEU A 202 -38.43 11.55 20.76
N LYS A 203 -39.40 11.13 19.93
CA LYS A 203 -40.79 10.89 20.39
C LYS A 203 -40.88 9.84 21.50
N ILE A 204 -40.09 8.76 21.42
CA ILE A 204 -40.07 7.71 22.45
C ILE A 204 -39.53 8.27 23.78
N ILE A 205 -38.37 8.93 23.76
CA ILE A 205 -37.73 9.46 24.97
C ILE A 205 -38.55 10.64 25.57
N HIS A 206 -39.22 11.43 24.73
CA HIS A 206 -40.20 12.42 25.18
C HIS A 206 -41.46 11.77 25.79
N GLY A 207 -41.90 10.62 25.26
CA GLY A 207 -43.02 9.85 25.81
C GLY A 207 -42.75 9.28 27.20
N PHE A 208 -41.50 8.94 27.51
CA PHE A 208 -41.05 8.62 28.87
C PHE A 208 -40.82 9.85 29.77
N GLY A 209 -40.97 11.06 29.23
CA GLY A 209 -40.91 12.30 30.00
C GLY A 209 -39.51 12.84 30.29
N HIS A 210 -38.45 12.32 29.65
CA HIS A 210 -37.05 12.71 29.94
C HIS A 210 -36.49 13.84 29.06
N CYS A 211 -37.16 14.20 27.95
CA CYS A 211 -36.71 15.24 27.04
C CYS A 211 -37.87 16.07 26.47
N ALA A 212 -37.55 17.25 25.91
CA ALA A 212 -38.55 18.13 25.31
C ALA A 212 -39.13 17.57 24.00
N SER A 213 -40.38 17.93 23.69
CA SER A 213 -41.05 17.45 22.46
C SER A 213 -40.29 17.85 21.19
N HIS A 214 -40.40 17.05 20.12
CA HIS A 214 -39.88 17.40 18.78
C HIS A 214 -40.34 18.80 18.31
N SER A 215 -41.55 19.21 18.72
CA SER A 215 -42.11 20.53 18.39
C SER A 215 -41.55 21.69 19.22
N THR A 216 -40.85 21.37 20.30
CA THR A 216 -40.11 22.30 21.18
C THR A 216 -38.65 22.37 20.71
N THR A 217 -38.02 21.22 20.48
CA THR A 217 -36.68 21.09 19.88
C THR A 217 -36.58 21.90 18.59
N LEU A 218 -37.51 21.72 17.65
CA LEU A 218 -37.52 22.50 16.39
C LEU A 218 -37.71 24.01 16.59
N ARG A 219 -38.36 24.48 17.68
CA ARG A 219 -38.45 25.92 17.98
C ARG A 219 -37.15 26.46 18.57
N HIS A 220 -36.50 25.67 19.42
CA HIS A 220 -35.21 26.00 20.01
C HIS A 220 -34.13 26.06 18.91
N ASP A 221 -34.09 25.05 18.05
CA ASP A 221 -33.30 24.97 16.82
C ASP A 221 -33.53 26.16 15.88
N THR A 222 -34.82 26.50 15.62
CA THR A 222 -35.16 27.68 14.80
C THR A 222 -34.70 28.97 15.46
N ALA A 223 -34.90 29.13 16.76
CA ALA A 223 -34.50 30.33 17.49
C ALA A 223 -32.98 30.49 17.59
N LEU A 224 -32.20 29.41 17.69
CA LEU A 224 -30.73 29.45 17.63
C LEU A 224 -30.24 29.88 16.24
N ALA A 225 -30.87 29.38 15.17
CA ALA A 225 -30.61 29.86 13.82
C ALA A 225 -31.04 31.33 13.62
N GLU A 226 -32.18 31.76 14.18
CA GLU A 226 -32.63 33.16 14.17
C GLU A 226 -31.71 34.07 15.00
N LEU A 227 -31.09 33.57 16.08
CA LEU A 227 -30.14 34.32 16.91
C LEU A 227 -28.88 34.63 16.11
N ASN A 228 -28.33 33.63 15.42
CA ASN A 228 -27.16 33.76 14.55
C ASN A 228 -27.45 34.55 13.24
N LEU A 229 -28.71 34.89 12.96
CA LEU A 229 -29.10 35.83 11.89
C LEU A 229 -29.38 37.25 12.40
N GLN A 230 -29.97 37.40 13.59
CA GLN A 230 -30.26 38.70 14.19
C GLN A 230 -29.02 39.33 14.84
N SER A 231 -28.01 38.53 15.18
CA SER A 231 -26.66 39.02 15.45
C SER A 231 -26.07 39.62 14.16
N SER A 232 -26.20 40.95 14.00
CA SER A 232 -25.66 41.72 12.86
C SER A 232 -24.11 41.68 12.77
N THR A 233 -23.48 41.06 13.75
CA THR A 233 -22.08 40.64 13.76
C THR A 233 -21.86 39.52 12.75
N VAL A 234 -21.20 39.86 11.64
CA VAL A 234 -20.57 38.90 10.70
C VAL A 234 -19.36 38.19 11.36
N VAL A 235 -19.09 38.53 12.63
CA VAL A 235 -18.03 38.05 13.52
C VAL A 235 -18.68 37.16 14.60
N PRO A 236 -18.14 35.96 14.91
CA PRO A 236 -18.65 35.14 16.01
C PRO A 236 -18.33 35.73 17.40
N LYS A 237 -19.17 35.46 18.40
CA LYS A 237 -19.04 35.99 19.79
C LYS A 237 -17.72 35.60 20.50
N GLU A 238 -17.09 34.52 20.05
CA GLU A 238 -15.82 34.01 20.57
C GLU A 238 -14.61 34.87 20.13
N ILE A 239 -14.78 35.75 19.14
CA ILE A 239 -13.71 36.42 18.40
C ILE A 239 -13.69 37.91 18.76
N LEU A 240 -12.60 38.37 19.37
CA LEU A 240 -12.46 39.73 19.91
C LEU A 240 -11.88 40.72 18.89
N PRO A 241 -12.35 41.99 18.86
CA PRO A 241 -11.79 43.03 18.00
C PRO A 241 -10.36 43.41 18.42
N ASN A 242 -9.57 43.91 17.47
CA ASN A 242 -8.15 44.30 17.63
C ASN A 242 -7.20 43.15 18.02
N LYS A 243 -7.59 41.87 17.84
CA LYS A 243 -6.74 40.69 18.05
C LYS A 243 -6.48 39.99 16.71
N HIS A 244 -5.25 39.50 16.49
CA HIS A 244 -4.89 38.74 15.29
C HIS A 244 -5.87 37.58 15.07
N THR A 245 -6.44 37.50 13.87
CA THR A 245 -7.47 36.52 13.53
C THR A 245 -7.13 35.83 12.21
N THR A 246 -7.09 34.49 12.23
CA THR A 246 -6.98 33.66 11.04
C THR A 246 -8.36 33.11 10.70
N LEU A 247 -8.81 33.28 9.45
CA LEU A 247 -10.03 32.68 8.92
C LEU A 247 -9.66 31.45 8.09
N ILE A 248 -10.33 30.34 8.31
CA ILE A 248 -10.17 29.10 7.56
C ILE A 248 -11.47 28.87 6.82
N TRP A 249 -11.42 28.58 5.52
CA TRP A 249 -12.59 28.31 4.69
C TRP A 249 -12.37 27.03 3.88
N ASP A 250 -13.36 26.15 3.87
CA ASP A 250 -13.25 24.79 3.32
C ASP A 250 -14.59 24.29 2.75
N ASN A 251 -14.54 23.24 1.93
CA ASN A 251 -15.70 22.60 1.31
C ASN A 251 -16.28 21.50 2.22
N ASP A 252 -17.60 21.54 2.46
CA ASP A 252 -18.30 20.47 3.18
C ASP A 252 -19.23 19.72 2.22
N ASP A 253 -18.84 18.48 1.89
CA ASP A 253 -19.52 17.62 0.92
C ASP A 253 -20.53 16.69 1.60
N PHE A 254 -21.82 16.96 1.40
CA PHE A 254 -22.89 16.09 1.87
C PHE A 254 -23.27 15.06 0.80
N GLN A 255 -23.31 13.78 1.20
CA GLN A 255 -23.89 12.71 0.38
C GLN A 255 -25.41 12.73 0.49
N GLU A 256 -26.08 12.77 -0.66
CA GLU A 256 -27.53 12.61 -0.81
C GLU A 256 -27.86 11.21 -1.33
N GLU A 257 -29.12 10.80 -1.28
CA GLU A 257 -29.62 9.61 -2.01
C GLU A 257 -29.70 9.86 -3.53
N SER A 258 -29.72 11.13 -3.94
CA SER A 258 -29.68 11.62 -5.32
C SER A 258 -28.27 11.65 -5.90
N LYS A 259 -28.15 11.66 -7.24
CA LYS A 259 -26.86 11.84 -7.94
C LYS A 259 -26.30 13.28 -7.87
N SER A 260 -26.74 14.06 -6.89
CA SER A 260 -26.32 15.42 -6.61
C SER A 260 -25.63 15.47 -5.26
N SER A 261 -24.49 16.14 -5.19
CA SER A 261 -23.88 16.56 -3.94
C SER A 261 -24.23 18.03 -3.72
N THR A 262 -24.92 18.32 -2.61
CA THR A 262 -25.03 19.71 -2.14
C THR A 262 -23.65 20.13 -1.61
N HIS A 263 -22.97 20.96 -2.40
CA HIS A 263 -21.64 21.50 -2.09
C HIS A 263 -21.76 22.87 -1.42
N ILE A 264 -21.16 23.00 -0.24
CA ILE A 264 -21.28 24.18 0.63
C ILE A 264 -19.89 24.58 1.13
N THR A 265 -19.68 25.89 1.34
CA THR A 265 -18.43 26.40 1.91
C THR A 265 -18.64 26.76 3.38
N ASN A 266 -17.99 26.00 4.27
CA ASN A 266 -17.92 26.28 5.70
C ASN A 266 -16.76 27.23 6.01
N GLY A 267 -16.83 27.91 7.15
CA GLY A 267 -15.70 28.70 7.65
C GLY A 267 -15.60 28.71 9.18
N ILE A 268 -14.40 28.89 9.69
CA ILE A 268 -14.13 29.19 11.11
C ILE A 268 -13.15 30.36 11.24
N ALA A 269 -13.28 31.13 12.32
CA ALA A 269 -12.32 32.13 12.75
C ALA A 269 -11.55 31.60 13.97
N VAL A 270 -10.24 31.85 14.01
CA VAL A 270 -9.35 31.39 15.07
C VAL A 270 -8.51 32.54 15.61
N GLN A 271 -8.45 32.64 16.94
CA GLN A 271 -7.58 33.54 17.70
C GLN A 271 -6.84 32.75 18.79
N ARG A 272 -5.59 33.10 19.13
CA ARG A 272 -4.97 32.63 20.38
C ARG A 272 -5.62 33.36 21.55
N ALA A 273 -6.08 32.64 22.57
CA ALA A 273 -6.75 33.27 23.71
C ALA A 273 -5.77 34.00 24.62
N LEU A 274 -6.17 35.19 25.05
CA LEU A 274 -5.78 35.78 26.32
C LEU A 274 -7.01 35.78 27.24
N ASN A 275 -6.80 35.95 28.55
CA ASN A 275 -7.85 35.84 29.58
C ASN A 275 -8.73 37.10 29.65
N GLU A 276 -9.54 37.32 28.61
CA GLU A 276 -10.45 38.46 28.42
C GLU A 276 -11.88 37.99 28.13
N ASP A 277 -12.89 38.80 28.47
CA ASP A 277 -14.31 38.39 28.46
C ASP A 277 -14.90 38.02 27.08
N VAL A 278 -16.12 37.48 27.09
CA VAL A 278 -16.90 37.08 25.91
C VAL A 278 -17.92 38.15 25.53
N ILE A 279 -18.20 38.34 24.24
CA ILE A 279 -19.15 39.34 23.75
C ILE A 279 -20.59 38.89 24.02
N THR A 280 -21.30 39.62 24.90
CA THR A 280 -22.71 39.37 25.24
C THR A 280 -23.65 39.82 24.10
N ILE A 281 -24.48 38.92 23.60
CA ILE A 281 -25.51 39.20 22.57
C ILE A 281 -26.87 39.43 23.25
N PRO A 282 -27.67 40.43 22.83
CA PRO A 282 -29.01 40.65 23.39
C PRO A 282 -30.01 39.51 23.05
N PRO A 283 -30.97 39.18 23.93
CA PRO A 283 -31.88 38.06 23.77
C PRO A 283 -32.98 38.29 22.71
N LEU A 284 -33.50 37.19 22.15
CA LEU A 284 -34.61 37.21 21.19
C LEU A 284 -35.99 37.17 21.86
N VAL A 285 -36.97 37.77 21.18
CA VAL A 285 -38.40 37.59 21.49
C VAL A 285 -38.84 36.16 21.15
N LYS A 286 -39.47 35.48 22.11
CA LYS A 286 -39.84 34.06 22.04
C LYS A 286 -41.00 33.78 21.08
N THR A 287 -40.68 33.41 19.83
CA THR A 287 -41.67 33.10 18.79
C THR A 287 -42.25 31.67 18.91
N ARG A 288 -43.31 31.37 18.14
CA ARG A 288 -43.84 30.00 17.98
C ARG A 288 -43.27 29.24 16.76
N ARG A 289 -42.36 29.87 16.00
CA ARG A 289 -41.85 29.47 14.67
C ARG A 289 -41.06 28.16 14.72
N LYS A 290 -41.19 27.31 13.69
CA LYS A 290 -40.53 25.98 13.60
C LYS A 290 -39.68 25.79 12.33
N SER A 291 -39.65 26.82 11.48
CA SER A 291 -39.04 26.80 10.15
C SER A 291 -38.48 28.18 9.90
N LEU A 292 -37.23 28.24 9.43
CA LEU A 292 -36.67 29.43 8.82
C LEU A 292 -37.41 29.70 7.49
N ASP A 293 -37.41 30.95 7.05
CA ASP A 293 -37.61 31.22 5.61
C ASP A 293 -36.29 30.90 4.88
N ASP A 294 -36.30 30.86 3.55
CA ASP A 294 -35.10 30.79 2.70
C ASP A 294 -34.34 32.14 2.86
N PRO A 295 -33.20 32.19 3.58
CA PRO A 295 -32.45 33.42 3.79
C PRO A 295 -31.56 33.64 2.57
N CYS A 296 -31.81 34.71 1.82
CA CYS A 296 -31.10 34.98 0.56
C CYS A 296 -29.59 35.24 0.79
N CYS A 297 -28.80 34.15 0.81
CA CYS A 297 -27.35 34.20 0.72
C CYS A 297 -26.96 34.48 -0.74
N GLU A 298 -27.09 35.73 -1.16
CA GLU A 298 -26.84 36.12 -2.55
C GLU A 298 -25.34 35.97 -2.88
N LEU A 299 -25.00 34.88 -3.56
CA LEU A 299 -23.66 34.64 -4.11
C LEU A 299 -23.29 35.79 -5.06
N MET A 300 -22.30 36.60 -4.66
CA MET A 300 -21.94 37.82 -5.38
C MET A 300 -21.40 37.48 -6.79
N PRO A 301 -22.11 37.86 -7.88
CA PRO A 301 -21.78 37.39 -9.23
C PRO A 301 -20.38 37.83 -9.68
N TYR A 302 -19.46 36.87 -9.76
CA TYR A 302 -18.07 37.12 -10.17
C TYR A 302 -17.67 36.24 -11.35
N SER A 303 -17.31 36.89 -12.47
CA SER A 303 -16.68 36.24 -13.61
C SER A 303 -15.18 36.50 -13.60
N ILE A 304 -14.38 35.44 -13.64
CA ILE A 304 -12.91 35.54 -13.60
C ILE A 304 -12.33 36.25 -14.84
N GLY A 305 -13.03 36.26 -15.98
CA GLY A 305 -12.52 36.80 -17.24
C GLY A 305 -11.25 36.10 -17.73
N LYS A 306 -10.37 36.80 -18.44
CA LYS A 306 -9.02 36.29 -18.77
C LYS A 306 -8.23 36.10 -17.48
N LYS A 307 -7.47 35.00 -17.34
CA LYS A 307 -6.46 34.89 -16.28
C LYS A 307 -5.44 36.02 -16.42
N LYS A 308 -4.97 36.53 -15.28
CA LYS A 308 -3.88 37.52 -15.19
C LYS A 308 -2.85 36.96 -14.24
N SER A 309 -1.58 36.99 -14.64
CA SER A 309 -0.45 36.80 -13.74
C SER A 309 -0.12 38.12 -13.04
N ILE A 310 0.79 38.08 -12.06
CA ILE A 310 1.41 39.31 -11.56
C ILE A 310 2.31 39.90 -12.66
N ASP A 311 2.35 41.23 -12.83
CA ASP A 311 3.04 41.84 -13.98
C ASP A 311 4.57 41.81 -13.84
N VAL A 312 5.08 41.89 -12.60
CA VAL A 312 6.47 41.62 -12.22
C VAL A 312 6.45 40.89 -10.89
N LEU A 313 6.98 39.67 -10.83
CA LEU A 313 7.51 39.16 -9.56
C LEU A 313 8.79 39.94 -9.33
N GLU A 314 8.71 41.00 -8.51
CA GLU A 314 9.90 41.71 -8.07
C GLU A 314 10.85 40.68 -7.45
N GLN A 315 12.15 40.84 -7.67
CA GLN A 315 13.11 40.09 -6.87
C GLN A 315 12.82 40.46 -5.43
N CYS A 316 12.45 39.47 -4.63
CA CYS A 316 12.42 39.59 -3.18
C CYS A 316 13.87 39.59 -2.70
N SER A 317 14.60 40.63 -3.08
CA SER A 317 15.97 40.89 -2.67
C SER A 317 15.94 41.09 -1.18
N ASP A 318 16.39 40.06 -0.47
CA ASP A 318 16.79 40.13 0.91
C ASP A 318 15.68 40.73 1.80
N LEU A 319 14.49 40.10 1.72
CA LEU A 319 13.73 39.91 2.95
C LEU A 319 14.63 39.06 3.85
N GLU A 320 15.32 39.73 4.76
CA GLU A 320 15.89 39.15 5.97
C GLU A 320 14.76 38.57 6.82
N PHE A 321 14.23 37.42 6.39
CA PHE A 321 13.81 36.40 7.34
C PHE A 321 15.00 36.14 8.26
N GLU A 322 14.73 35.94 9.54
CA GLU A 322 15.74 35.47 10.49
C GLU A 322 16.11 34.02 10.15
N GLU A 323 16.92 33.81 9.09
CA GLU A 323 17.38 32.49 8.65
C GLU A 323 18.16 31.80 9.77
N GLU A 324 18.94 32.54 10.57
CA GLU A 324 19.55 32.06 11.81
C GLU A 324 18.51 31.54 12.81
N CYS A 325 17.40 32.25 13.03
CA CYS A 325 16.37 31.86 13.98
C CYS A 325 15.66 30.57 13.52
N HIS A 326 15.20 30.51 12.26
CA HIS A 326 14.51 29.32 11.77
C HIS A 326 15.44 28.11 11.65
N SER A 327 16.69 28.29 11.18
CA SER A 327 17.66 27.20 11.10
C SER A 327 18.10 26.69 12.48
N THR A 328 18.25 27.55 13.48
CA THR A 328 18.60 27.14 14.85
C THR A 328 17.52 26.24 15.46
N HIS A 329 16.24 26.62 15.34
CA HIS A 329 15.12 25.77 15.81
C HIS A 329 15.05 24.45 15.02
N GLN A 330 15.23 24.50 13.70
CA GLN A 330 15.27 23.31 12.83
C GLN A 330 16.39 22.33 13.22
N ILE A 331 17.59 22.84 13.56
CA ILE A 331 18.73 22.04 14.01
C ILE A 331 18.45 21.42 15.38
N SER A 332 17.92 22.20 16.33
CA SER A 332 17.54 21.72 17.66
C SER A 332 16.48 20.60 17.60
N ALA A 333 15.45 20.77 16.76
CA ALA A 333 14.42 19.76 16.54
C ALA A 333 14.99 18.46 15.93
N ASN A 334 15.83 18.55 14.89
CA ASN A 334 16.46 17.38 14.27
C ASN A 334 17.35 16.60 15.27
N LYS A 335 18.07 17.33 16.12
CA LYS A 335 18.95 16.78 17.17
C LYS A 335 18.16 16.04 18.25
N LEU A 336 17.07 16.63 18.73
CA LEU A 336 16.15 16.00 19.68
C LEU A 336 15.51 14.73 19.10
N ASP A 337 15.18 14.76 17.81
CA ASP A 337 14.59 13.64 17.07
C ASP A 337 15.54 12.45 16.88
N LEU A 338 16.82 12.72 16.62
CA LEU A 338 17.86 11.70 16.61
C LEU A 338 18.01 11.08 18.01
N VAL A 339 18.16 11.90 19.05
CA VAL A 339 18.29 11.45 20.44
C VAL A 339 17.10 10.59 20.88
N TYR A 340 15.86 10.96 20.53
CA TYR A 340 14.68 10.11 20.76
C TYR A 340 14.84 8.69 20.20
N CYS A 341 15.45 8.53 19.03
CA CYS A 341 15.70 7.22 18.43
C CYS A 341 16.87 6.48 19.12
N LEU A 342 17.94 7.19 19.49
CA LEU A 342 19.10 6.60 20.18
C LEU A 342 18.75 6.08 21.58
N LEU A 343 17.86 6.78 22.30
CA LEU A 343 17.37 6.38 23.63
C LEU A 343 16.48 5.11 23.65
N LYS A 344 16.32 4.45 22.50
CA LYS A 344 15.58 3.20 22.28
C LYS A 344 16.48 2.03 21.83
N LEU A 345 17.79 2.21 21.79
CA LEU A 345 18.75 1.14 21.49
C LEU A 345 18.66 0.01 22.52
N SER A 346 18.92 -1.22 22.07
CA SER A 346 18.60 -2.46 22.81
C SER A 346 19.48 -2.72 24.05
N PHE A 347 20.62 -2.04 24.18
CA PHE A 347 21.48 -2.08 25.36
C PHE A 347 20.99 -1.19 26.52
N ILE A 348 20.06 -0.26 26.25
CA ILE A 348 19.49 0.65 27.25
C ILE A 348 18.40 -0.10 28.03
N ASP A 349 18.33 0.06 29.36
CA ASP A 349 17.26 -0.56 30.13
C ASP A 349 15.88 -0.04 29.69
N ASN A 350 14.99 -0.99 29.43
CA ASN A 350 13.65 -0.79 28.94
C ASN A 350 12.57 -1.23 29.95
N SER A 351 12.97 -1.36 31.23
CA SER A 351 12.07 -1.50 32.39
C SER A 351 10.94 -0.46 32.39
N GLU A 352 11.22 0.80 32.02
CA GLU A 352 10.20 1.75 31.55
C GLU A 352 10.41 2.15 30.07
N LEU A 353 9.67 1.49 29.18
CA LEU A 353 9.59 1.79 27.74
C LEU A 353 9.27 3.25 27.45
N LEU A 354 10.05 3.96 26.62
CA LEU A 354 9.70 5.33 26.20
C LEU A 354 8.31 5.39 25.50
N PRO A 355 7.59 6.52 25.59
CA PRO A 355 6.41 6.75 24.76
C PRO A 355 6.78 6.92 23.28
N ASP A 356 5.78 6.83 22.38
CA ASP A 356 6.01 7.17 20.98
C ASP A 356 6.48 8.62 20.81
N TRP A 357 7.12 8.97 19.69
CA TRP A 357 7.66 10.31 19.40
C TRP A 357 6.71 11.48 19.73
N THR A 358 5.39 11.29 19.55
CA THR A 358 4.41 12.33 19.90
C THR A 358 4.18 12.39 21.40
N GLY A 359 4.16 11.25 22.10
CA GLY A 359 4.17 11.19 23.56
C GLY A 359 5.48 11.71 24.19
N PHE A 360 6.64 11.43 23.61
CA PHE A 360 7.95 11.91 24.07
C PHE A 360 8.01 13.44 24.14
N ASN A 361 7.77 14.10 23.02
CA ASN A 361 7.64 15.56 22.94
C ASN A 361 6.47 16.12 23.78
N THR A 362 5.41 15.33 24.03
CA THR A 362 4.34 15.73 24.97
C THR A 362 4.83 15.83 26.41
N LEU A 363 5.78 14.99 26.84
CA LEU A 363 6.30 15.01 28.21
C LEU A 363 7.28 16.15 28.41
N LEU A 364 8.17 16.41 27.44
CA LEU A 364 9.10 17.54 27.47
C LEU A 364 8.33 18.89 27.51
N SER A 365 7.36 19.09 26.61
CA SER A 365 6.51 20.30 26.60
C SER A 365 5.40 20.32 27.68
N ARG A 366 5.61 19.72 28.86
CA ARG A 366 4.69 19.84 30.01
C ARG A 366 4.92 21.09 30.84
N ASN A 367 6.19 21.47 31.03
CA ASN A 367 6.58 22.54 31.95
C ASN A 367 6.61 23.93 31.29
N ASP A 368 6.60 23.98 29.96
CA ASP A 368 6.46 25.22 29.20
C ASP A 368 5.03 25.76 29.29
N THR A 369 4.85 26.74 30.18
CA THR A 369 3.58 27.45 30.38
C THR A 369 3.24 28.43 29.26
N SER A 370 4.20 28.78 28.38
CA SER A 370 3.95 29.67 27.23
C SER A 370 3.19 28.96 26.09
N ALA A 371 3.39 27.65 25.93
CA ALA A 371 2.75 26.83 24.91
C ALA A 371 1.28 26.47 25.18
N LEU A 372 0.72 26.78 26.36
CA LEU A 372 -0.61 26.32 26.79
C LEU A 372 -1.77 27.24 26.36
N ASN A 373 -1.50 28.29 25.58
CA ASN A 373 -2.50 29.27 25.14
C ASN A 373 -3.56 28.66 24.20
N LEU A 374 -4.70 28.26 24.77
CA LEU A 374 -5.86 27.70 24.07
C LEU A 374 -6.33 28.62 22.93
N SER A 375 -6.71 28.05 21.78
CA SER A 375 -7.25 28.82 20.65
C SER A 375 -8.76 28.95 20.73
N ARG A 376 -9.28 30.18 20.67
CA ARG A 376 -10.71 30.46 20.48
C ARG A 376 -11.09 30.09 19.05
N ILE A 377 -12.20 29.36 18.86
CA ILE A 377 -12.72 28.95 17.55
C ILE A 377 -14.17 29.42 17.44
N GLY A 378 -14.42 30.40 16.59
CA GLY A 378 -15.76 30.88 16.24
C GLY A 378 -16.19 30.32 14.89
N TYR A 379 -17.47 29.98 14.73
CA TYR A 379 -18.00 29.41 13.48
C TYR A 379 -18.56 30.53 12.59
N LEU A 380 -18.10 30.61 11.34
CA LEU A 380 -18.51 31.66 10.41
C LEU A 380 -19.83 31.33 9.71
N PRO A 381 -20.58 32.34 9.23
CA PRO A 381 -21.75 32.11 8.38
C PRO A 381 -21.40 31.28 7.15
N VAL A 382 -22.17 30.22 6.93
CA VAL A 382 -22.03 29.27 5.83
C VAL A 382 -22.38 29.95 4.49
N ILE A 383 -21.62 29.63 3.43
CA ILE A 383 -21.81 30.20 2.09
C ILE A 383 -22.33 29.12 1.14
N GLU A 384 -23.47 29.39 0.49
CA GLU A 384 -24.24 28.41 -0.28
C GLU A 384 -23.73 28.22 -1.71
N GLY A 385 -22.49 27.77 -1.82
CA GLY A 385 -21.94 27.31 -3.08
C GLY A 385 -20.70 26.44 -2.87
N SER A 386 -20.37 25.65 -3.88
CA SER A 386 -19.09 24.96 -3.91
C SER A 386 -17.96 26.00 -4.05
N PRO A 387 -16.89 25.93 -3.25
CA PRO A 387 -15.71 26.78 -3.44
C PRO A 387 -14.89 26.32 -4.67
N THR A 388 -15.37 25.30 -5.40
CA THR A 388 -14.92 25.05 -6.77
C THR A 388 -15.29 26.18 -7.74
N GLN A 389 -16.30 27.02 -7.42
CA GLN A 389 -16.76 28.15 -8.22
C GLN A 389 -16.11 29.48 -7.79
N TYR A 390 -15.64 30.28 -8.76
CA TYR A 390 -15.04 31.60 -8.46
C TYR A 390 -16.02 32.58 -7.79
N THR A 391 -17.33 32.47 -8.06
CA THR A 391 -18.40 33.24 -7.42
C THR A 391 -18.40 33.06 -5.90
N THR A 392 -18.30 31.81 -5.45
CA THR A 392 -18.21 31.44 -4.03
C THR A 392 -16.93 31.97 -3.40
N VAL A 393 -15.78 31.77 -4.04
CA VAL A 393 -14.48 32.24 -3.52
C VAL A 393 -14.40 33.77 -3.48
N TYR A 394 -15.03 34.48 -4.42
CA TYR A 394 -15.18 35.93 -4.37
C TYR A 394 -16.08 36.37 -3.20
N THR A 395 -17.19 35.66 -2.97
CA THR A 395 -18.09 35.88 -1.82
C THR A 395 -17.33 35.68 -0.50
N VAL A 396 -16.48 34.65 -0.39
CA VAL A 396 -15.58 34.42 0.75
C VAL A 396 -14.65 35.62 1.01
N PHE A 397 -14.05 36.22 -0.03
CA PHE A 397 -13.22 37.42 0.16
C PHE A 397 -14.00 38.62 0.71
N VAL A 398 -15.17 38.92 0.14
CA VAL A 398 -15.98 40.06 0.59
C VAL A 398 -16.43 39.84 2.04
N LYS A 399 -16.89 38.63 2.39
CA LYS A 399 -17.22 38.29 3.79
C LYS A 399 -15.99 38.34 4.71
N SER A 400 -14.82 37.93 4.24
CA SER A 400 -13.57 38.04 5.01
C SER A 400 -13.16 39.50 5.27
N LEU A 401 -13.42 40.42 4.35
CA LEU A 401 -13.22 41.86 4.59
C LEU A 401 -14.32 42.47 5.47
N GLU A 402 -15.58 42.02 5.40
CA GLU A 402 -16.63 42.41 6.36
C GLU A 402 -16.28 41.97 7.79
N ILE A 403 -15.68 40.79 7.95
CA ILE A 403 -15.11 40.29 9.23
C ILE A 403 -13.97 41.19 9.68
N ALA A 404 -12.95 41.38 8.84
CA ALA A 404 -11.75 42.18 9.18
C ALA A 404 -12.09 43.62 9.59
N ALA A 405 -13.02 44.27 8.86
CA ALA A 405 -13.46 45.63 9.17
C ALA A 405 -14.21 45.71 10.50
N LYS A 406 -15.08 44.74 10.83
CA LYS A 406 -15.79 44.69 12.13
C LYS A 406 -14.86 44.33 13.29
N LEU A 407 -13.77 43.62 13.04
CA LEU A 407 -12.71 43.32 14.00
C LEU A 407 -11.64 44.43 14.11
N ASN A 408 -11.73 45.50 13.31
CA ASN A 408 -10.72 46.56 13.20
C ASN A 408 -9.30 46.02 12.90
N LEU A 409 -9.20 45.10 11.95
CA LEU A 409 -7.93 44.53 11.48
C LEU A 409 -7.46 45.24 10.21
N GLU A 410 -6.17 45.57 10.16
CA GLU A 410 -5.51 46.13 8.97
C GLU A 410 -5.48 45.11 7.82
N TYR A 411 -5.14 43.86 8.15
CA TYR A 411 -5.11 42.71 7.26
C TYR A 411 -5.70 41.46 7.95
N VAL A 412 -6.13 40.48 7.17
CA VAL A 412 -6.64 39.19 7.66
C VAL A 412 -5.96 38.01 6.95
N VAL A 413 -5.64 36.95 7.70
CA VAL A 413 -5.06 35.72 7.15
C VAL A 413 -6.18 34.76 6.75
N LEU A 414 -6.16 34.29 5.51
CA LEU A 414 -7.11 33.31 4.96
C LEU A 414 -6.39 31.99 4.65
N VAL A 415 -6.84 30.88 5.24
CA VAL A 415 -6.32 29.54 4.99
C VAL A 415 -7.27 28.76 4.10
N PHE A 416 -6.73 28.12 3.07
CA PHE A 416 -7.45 27.34 2.06
C PHE A 416 -6.70 26.05 1.70
N ASP A 417 -7.40 25.03 1.21
CA ASP A 417 -6.77 23.89 0.53
C ASP A 417 -6.08 24.31 -0.79
N GLU A 418 -5.35 23.39 -1.44
CA GLU A 418 -4.66 23.67 -2.71
C GLU A 418 -5.61 24.13 -3.83
N ALA A 419 -6.79 23.51 -3.95
CA ALA A 419 -7.72 23.75 -5.05
C ALA A 419 -8.47 25.09 -4.92
N ILE A 420 -8.74 25.56 -3.70
CA ILE A 420 -9.37 26.83 -3.39
C ILE A 420 -8.30 27.94 -3.34
N TYR A 421 -7.13 27.70 -2.73
CA TYR A 421 -6.01 28.66 -2.68
C TYR A 421 -5.63 29.17 -4.08
N ALA A 422 -5.50 28.26 -5.05
CA ALA A 422 -5.18 28.60 -6.43
C ALA A 422 -6.25 29.47 -7.13
N LYS A 423 -7.50 29.46 -6.66
CA LYS A 423 -8.60 30.32 -7.15
C LYS A 423 -8.68 31.62 -6.35
N ALA A 424 -8.43 31.55 -5.05
CA ALA A 424 -8.43 32.70 -4.18
C ALA A 424 -7.32 33.69 -4.59
N GLN A 425 -6.11 33.19 -4.85
CA GLN A 425 -5.00 34.02 -5.32
C GLN A 425 -5.28 34.67 -6.69
N GLN A 426 -5.99 33.99 -7.61
CA GLN A 426 -6.45 34.57 -8.89
C GLN A 426 -7.43 35.74 -8.74
N ILE A 427 -8.26 35.71 -7.69
CA ILE A 427 -9.18 36.80 -7.34
C ILE A 427 -8.40 37.93 -6.66
N ARG A 428 -7.48 37.60 -5.74
CA ARG A 428 -6.62 38.55 -5.02
C ARG A 428 -5.74 39.38 -5.96
N TRP A 429 -5.10 38.79 -6.97
CA TRP A 429 -4.29 39.52 -7.96
C TRP A 429 -5.09 40.50 -8.85
N LYS A 430 -6.42 40.46 -8.82
CA LYS A 430 -7.31 41.32 -9.63
C LYS A 430 -8.04 42.39 -8.83
N ASN A 431 -7.86 42.41 -7.52
CA ASN A 431 -8.49 43.38 -6.63
C ASN A 431 -7.45 43.88 -5.63
N GLU A 432 -7.00 45.11 -5.82
CA GLU A 432 -6.02 45.80 -4.97
C GLU A 432 -6.43 45.77 -3.48
N SER A 433 -7.72 45.93 -3.17
CA SER A 433 -8.21 45.85 -1.79
C SER A 433 -8.07 44.45 -1.17
N PHE A 434 -8.22 43.38 -1.97
CA PHE A 434 -7.91 42.03 -1.51
C PHE A 434 -6.39 41.81 -1.42
N MET A 435 -5.61 42.36 -2.35
CA MET A 435 -4.14 42.23 -2.35
C MET A 435 -3.54 42.84 -1.08
N VAL A 436 -3.95 44.06 -0.72
CA VAL A 436 -3.47 44.78 0.48
C VAL A 436 -4.03 44.19 1.78
N LYS A 437 -5.34 43.93 1.86
CA LYS A 437 -5.99 43.56 3.13
C LYS A 437 -6.06 42.06 3.44
N THR A 438 -5.55 41.19 2.57
CA THR A 438 -5.56 39.74 2.82
C THR A 438 -4.21 39.08 2.57
N ILE A 439 -3.86 38.15 3.47
CA ILE A 439 -2.71 37.26 3.36
C ILE A 439 -3.27 35.85 3.15
N LEU A 440 -2.88 35.17 2.08
CA LEU A 440 -3.34 33.79 1.83
C LEU A 440 -2.30 32.78 2.32
N ARG A 441 -2.74 31.74 3.04
CA ARG A 441 -1.96 30.54 3.38
C ARG A 441 -2.58 29.28 2.78
N LEU A 442 -1.71 28.36 2.38
CA LEU A 442 -2.06 26.99 2.01
C LEU A 442 -2.26 26.15 3.28
N GLY A 443 -3.17 25.17 3.24
CA GLY A 443 -3.42 24.23 4.33
C GLY A 443 -2.29 23.20 4.52
N ASP A 444 -1.66 23.19 5.69
CA ASP A 444 -0.50 22.33 5.98
C ASP A 444 -0.89 20.84 6.06
N PHE A 445 -2.12 20.51 6.48
CA PHE A 445 -2.55 19.12 6.58
C PHE A 445 -2.66 18.46 5.19
N HIS A 446 -3.24 19.15 4.20
CA HIS A 446 -3.26 18.68 2.82
C HIS A 446 -1.86 18.62 2.20
N ALA A 447 -0.98 19.58 2.50
CA ALA A 447 0.42 19.55 2.05
C ALA A 447 1.16 18.31 2.58
N VAL A 448 1.02 17.98 3.87
CA VAL A 448 1.62 16.78 4.49
C VAL A 448 1.04 15.48 3.92
N MET A 449 -0.27 15.42 3.61
CA MET A 449 -0.87 14.27 2.92
C MET A 449 -0.22 14.04 1.54
N SER A 450 -0.06 15.10 0.75
CA SER A 450 0.63 15.05 -0.54
C SER A 450 2.10 14.66 -0.40
N PHE A 451 2.78 15.10 0.67
CA PHE A 451 4.17 14.76 0.97
C PHE A 451 4.36 13.28 1.32
N CYS A 452 3.52 12.69 2.18
CA CYS A 452 3.52 11.23 2.42
C CYS A 452 3.29 10.45 1.12
N GLY A 453 2.36 10.91 0.27
CA GLY A 453 2.13 10.32 -1.06
C GLY A 453 3.29 10.52 -2.05
N ALA A 454 4.19 11.47 -1.81
CA ALA A 454 5.42 11.65 -2.59
C ALA A 454 6.53 10.70 -2.12
N ILE A 455 6.77 10.61 -0.80
CA ILE A 455 7.69 9.64 -0.19
C ILE A 455 7.34 8.22 -0.66
N SER A 456 6.08 7.81 -0.49
CA SER A 456 5.62 6.48 -0.89
C SER A 456 5.88 6.18 -2.37
N ARG A 457 5.74 7.15 -3.29
CA ARG A 457 6.02 6.91 -4.72
C ARG A 457 7.48 6.58 -5.03
N ILE A 458 8.43 7.03 -4.20
CA ILE A 458 9.85 6.73 -4.35
C ILE A 458 10.15 5.34 -3.74
N PHE A 459 9.67 5.09 -2.52
CA PHE A 459 10.13 3.98 -1.69
C PHE A 459 9.19 2.75 -1.65
N GLN A 460 7.90 2.87 -1.99
CA GLN A 460 6.95 1.74 -1.97
C GLN A 460 7.45 0.57 -2.83
N ASP A 461 8.06 0.88 -3.98
CA ASP A 461 8.52 -0.08 -4.98
C ASP A 461 9.91 -0.64 -4.64
N ALA A 462 10.60 -0.11 -3.63
CA ALA A 462 11.93 -0.55 -3.18
C ALA A 462 11.89 -1.50 -1.96
N GLY A 463 10.70 -1.74 -1.42
CA GLY A 463 10.46 -2.62 -0.27
C GLY A 463 9.63 -2.01 0.86
N LEU A 464 9.44 -0.68 0.93
CA LEU A 464 8.68 -0.01 1.99
C LEU A 464 7.26 -0.57 2.14
N ARG A 465 6.62 -0.89 1.01
CA ARG A 465 5.26 -1.46 0.99
C ARG A 465 5.20 -2.87 1.55
N ASP A 466 6.22 -3.67 1.30
CA ASP A 466 6.25 -5.07 1.69
C ASP A 466 6.64 -5.17 3.17
N VAL A 467 7.68 -4.47 3.63
CA VAL A 467 8.07 -4.42 5.05
C VAL A 467 6.89 -4.00 5.95
N LEU A 468 6.14 -2.95 5.58
CA LEU A 468 4.98 -2.48 6.36
C LEU A 468 3.77 -3.42 6.35
N VAL A 469 3.69 -4.38 5.41
CA VAL A 469 2.64 -5.41 5.38
C VAL A 469 3.10 -6.68 6.09
N GLU A 470 4.37 -7.06 5.96
CA GLU A 470 4.94 -8.29 6.51
C GLU A 470 5.20 -8.19 8.03
N SER A 471 5.57 -7.00 8.52
CA SER A 471 5.59 -6.66 9.95
C SER A 471 4.19 -6.53 10.59
N GLY A 472 3.11 -6.71 9.81
CA GLY A 472 1.73 -6.59 10.30
C GLY A 472 1.28 -5.16 10.67
N VAL A 473 2.17 -4.16 10.65
CA VAL A 473 1.89 -2.75 10.98
C VAL A 473 0.77 -2.17 10.10
N VAL A 474 0.60 -2.69 8.87
CA VAL A 474 -0.46 -2.30 7.92
C VAL A 474 -1.09 -3.52 7.26
N GLY A 475 -2.41 -3.68 7.41
CA GLY A 475 -3.17 -4.70 6.69
C GLY A 475 -3.13 -4.50 5.16
N GLN A 476 -3.03 -5.60 4.42
CA GLN A 476 -2.87 -5.60 2.95
C GLN A 476 -4.00 -4.85 2.20
N ASN A 477 -5.20 -4.76 2.79
CA ASN A 477 -6.34 -3.99 2.24
C ASN A 477 -6.25 -2.47 2.49
N THR A 478 -5.53 -2.02 3.53
CA THR A 478 -5.41 -0.59 3.89
C THR A 478 -4.11 0.05 3.37
N VAL A 479 -3.09 -0.74 3.03
CA VAL A 479 -1.77 -0.24 2.59
C VAL A 479 -1.84 0.72 1.41
N ASN A 480 -2.76 0.52 0.45
CA ASN A 480 -2.92 1.43 -0.69
C ASN A 480 -3.42 2.83 -0.25
N GLY A 481 -4.25 2.91 0.79
CA GLY A 481 -4.70 4.18 1.37
C GLY A 481 -3.58 4.89 2.13
N VAL A 482 -2.75 4.12 2.87
CA VAL A 482 -1.54 4.60 3.56
C VAL A 482 -0.51 5.16 2.57
N MET A 483 -0.15 4.39 1.54
CA MET A 483 0.82 4.78 0.49
C MET A 483 0.34 5.93 -0.39
N SER A 484 -0.97 6.20 -0.42
CA SER A 484 -1.53 7.36 -1.15
C SER A 484 -1.51 8.67 -0.35
N GLY A 485 -1.08 8.65 0.92
CA GLY A 485 -1.19 9.77 1.86
C GLY A 485 -2.61 10.05 2.37
N LYS A 486 -3.65 9.48 1.73
CA LYS A 486 -5.06 9.75 2.05
C LYS A 486 -5.47 9.28 3.44
N PHE A 487 -4.90 8.19 3.94
CA PHE A 487 -5.14 7.72 5.30
C PHE A 487 -4.15 8.39 6.29
N TYR A 488 -4.18 9.72 6.37
CA TYR A 488 -3.21 10.58 7.08
C TYR A 488 -2.66 9.99 8.38
N ASN A 489 -3.54 9.63 9.34
CA ASN A 489 -3.11 9.09 10.64
C ASN A 489 -2.35 7.76 10.51
N GLY A 490 -2.73 6.92 9.53
CA GLY A 490 -2.01 5.70 9.18
C GLY A 490 -0.69 5.99 8.49
N SER A 491 -0.69 6.85 7.47
CA SER A 491 0.53 7.30 6.76
C SER A 491 1.59 7.84 7.73
N VAL A 492 1.20 8.76 8.64
CA VAL A 492 2.09 9.33 9.66
C VAL A 492 2.55 8.27 10.68
N LYS A 493 1.69 7.34 11.12
CA LYS A 493 2.08 6.21 12.00
C LYS A 493 3.17 5.36 11.34
N CYS A 494 2.95 4.95 10.09
CA CYS A 494 3.85 4.06 9.35
C CYS A 494 5.18 4.72 9.02
N HIS A 495 5.18 5.98 8.57
CA HIS A 495 6.42 6.68 8.29
C HIS A 495 7.25 6.91 9.55
N LYS A 496 6.63 7.21 10.70
CA LYS A 496 7.33 7.32 12.00
C LYS A 496 7.97 5.99 12.42
N ILE A 497 7.21 4.90 12.41
CA ILE A 497 7.71 3.57 12.82
C ILE A 497 8.86 3.11 11.90
N MET A 498 8.73 3.31 10.59
CA MET A 498 9.79 2.95 9.64
C MET A 498 11.04 3.86 9.81
N HIS A 499 10.85 5.15 10.10
CA HIS A 499 11.96 6.08 10.36
C HIS A 499 12.69 5.70 11.65
N GLU A 500 11.96 5.45 12.74
CA GLU A 500 12.49 5.01 14.03
C GLU A 500 13.27 3.68 13.91
N ALA A 501 12.70 2.67 13.24
CA ALA A 501 13.38 1.40 12.99
C ALA A 501 14.63 1.55 12.10
N LEU A 502 14.58 2.34 11.03
CA LEU A 502 15.72 2.52 10.13
C LEU A 502 16.85 3.33 10.78
N GLU A 503 16.54 4.36 11.58
CA GLU A 503 17.54 5.14 12.30
C GLU A 503 18.27 4.26 13.33
N ILE A 504 17.54 3.43 14.07
CA ILE A 504 18.12 2.48 15.05
C ILE A 504 19.06 1.48 14.35
N ILE A 505 18.65 0.86 13.23
CA ILE A 505 19.50 -0.09 12.50
C ILE A 505 20.72 0.60 11.88
N ARG A 506 20.57 1.83 11.36
CA ARG A 506 21.69 2.62 10.79
C ARG A 506 22.70 3.03 11.86
N PHE A 507 22.24 3.41 13.05
CA PHE A 507 23.11 3.73 14.18
C PHE A 507 23.78 2.49 14.76
N GLN A 508 23.09 1.34 14.81
CA GLN A 508 23.72 0.07 15.18
C GLN A 508 24.87 -0.27 14.23
N CYS A 509 24.69 -0.10 12.92
CA CYS A 509 25.77 -0.30 11.95
C CYS A 509 26.97 0.66 12.18
N PHE A 510 26.73 1.89 12.65
CA PHE A 510 27.80 2.80 13.07
C PHE A 510 28.51 2.33 14.34
N MET A 511 27.78 1.83 15.34
CA MET A 511 28.34 1.25 16.57
C MET A 511 29.19 0.00 16.27
N ASP A 512 28.70 -0.89 15.40
CA ASP A 512 29.40 -2.11 14.97
C ASP A 512 30.72 -1.82 14.22
N ASN A 513 30.91 -0.57 13.76
CA ASN A 513 32.12 -0.08 13.09
C ASN A 513 32.95 0.90 13.95
N CYS A 514 32.57 1.13 15.21
CA CYS A 514 33.40 1.83 16.20
C CYS A 514 34.43 0.88 16.83
N SER A 515 35.42 1.44 17.55
CA SER A 515 36.24 0.60 18.45
C SER A 515 35.40 0.22 19.68
N PRO A 516 35.66 -0.94 20.33
CA PRO A 516 34.89 -1.39 21.49
C PRO A 516 34.86 -0.38 22.64
N GLU A 517 35.98 0.34 22.85
CA GLU A 517 36.08 1.39 23.86
C GLU A 517 35.14 2.55 23.53
N ARG A 518 35.11 2.98 22.25
CA ARG A 518 34.23 4.08 21.80
C ARG A 518 32.75 3.68 21.78
N ALA A 519 32.44 2.41 21.51
CA ALA A 519 31.08 1.89 21.68
C ALA A 519 30.63 2.02 23.15
N CYS A 520 31.43 1.51 24.10
CA CYS A 520 31.15 1.65 25.54
C CYS A 520 31.00 3.12 26.01
N GLU A 521 31.80 4.05 25.46
CA GLU A 521 31.64 5.50 25.73
C GLU A 521 30.29 6.03 25.27
N ILE A 522 29.82 5.62 24.08
CA ILE A 522 28.53 6.05 23.50
C ILE A 522 27.36 5.42 24.28
N GLU A 523 27.44 4.13 24.60
CA GLU A 523 26.43 3.42 25.41
C GLU A 523 26.27 4.08 26.79
N SER A 524 27.39 4.34 27.48
CA SER A 524 27.42 5.02 28.77
C SER A 524 26.78 6.40 28.71
N LEU A 525 27.13 7.23 27.72
CA LEU A 525 26.51 8.54 27.55
C LEU A 525 25.00 8.42 27.31
N LEU A 526 24.55 7.55 26.40
CA LEU A 526 23.13 7.39 26.08
C LEU A 526 22.31 6.89 27.28
N CYS A 527 22.87 6.04 28.16
CA CYS A 527 22.25 5.69 29.43
C CYS A 527 22.12 6.89 30.37
N ASN A 528 23.15 7.72 30.52
CA ASN A 528 23.05 8.95 31.33
C ASN A 528 21.97 9.92 30.79
N ILE A 529 21.86 10.07 29.47
CA ILE A 529 20.81 10.88 28.82
C ILE A 529 19.41 10.25 29.03
N ARG A 530 19.32 8.92 29.10
CA ARG A 530 18.08 8.18 29.39
C ARG A 530 17.59 8.44 30.81
N ASP A 531 18.50 8.40 31.78
CA ASP A 531 18.22 8.62 33.21
C ASP A 531 17.93 10.09 33.53
N ALA A 532 18.53 11.01 32.77
CA ALA A 532 18.24 12.45 32.83
C ALA A 532 16.87 12.84 32.24
N PHE A 533 16.15 11.94 31.54
CA PHE A 533 14.91 12.28 30.84
C PHE A 533 13.84 12.87 31.79
N LEU A 534 13.34 14.07 31.44
CA LEU A 534 12.43 14.93 32.23
C LEU A 534 13.06 15.71 33.40
N ASN A 535 14.36 15.54 33.67
CA ASN A 535 15.13 16.43 34.55
C ASN A 535 15.68 17.62 33.74
N GLU A 536 16.10 18.69 34.42
CA GLU A 536 16.67 19.88 33.75
C GLU A 536 17.98 19.55 33.01
N GLU A 537 18.80 18.67 33.60
CA GLU A 537 20.06 18.13 33.06
C GLU A 537 19.91 17.50 31.65
N PHE A 538 18.70 17.08 31.25
CA PHE A 538 18.44 16.57 29.90
C PHE A 538 18.86 17.57 28.80
N TYR A 539 18.62 18.86 29.02
CA TYR A 539 18.97 19.90 28.05
C TYR A 539 20.47 20.24 28.07
N ASP A 540 21.12 20.15 29.22
CA ASP A 540 22.59 20.27 29.34
C ASP A 540 23.28 19.12 28.59
N TYR A 541 22.75 17.91 28.71
CA TYR A 541 23.22 16.75 27.94
C TYR A 541 23.00 16.91 26.44
N LEU A 542 21.89 17.51 25.99
CA LEU A 542 21.68 17.82 24.58
C LEU A 542 22.77 18.77 24.07
N GLU A 543 23.09 19.85 24.79
CA GLU A 543 24.13 20.81 24.40
C GLU A 543 25.57 20.39 24.75
N SER A 544 25.77 19.15 25.24
CA SER A 544 27.10 18.62 25.56
C SER A 544 28.02 18.47 24.33
N PRO A 545 29.32 18.84 24.47
CA PRO A 545 30.29 18.62 23.39
C PRO A 545 30.55 17.14 23.11
N GLU A 546 30.34 16.26 24.10
CA GLU A 546 30.44 14.80 23.96
C GLU A 546 29.39 14.25 23.00
N LEU A 547 28.12 14.63 23.16
CA LEU A 547 27.03 14.23 22.27
C LEU A 547 27.24 14.81 20.87
N LYS A 548 27.61 16.09 20.76
CA LYS A 548 27.92 16.71 19.48
C LYS A 548 29.04 15.96 18.74
N GLY A 549 30.13 15.62 19.44
CA GLY A 549 31.23 14.83 18.89
C GLY A 549 30.91 13.36 18.58
N ILE A 550 29.70 12.88 18.90
CA ILE A 550 29.14 11.61 18.39
C ILE A 550 28.33 11.87 17.12
N ILE A 551 27.47 12.89 17.13
CA ILE A 551 26.65 13.27 15.96
C ILE A 551 27.53 13.63 14.76
N ASP A 552 28.54 14.50 14.94
CA ASP A 552 29.49 14.91 13.89
C ASP A 552 30.19 13.68 13.24
N LYS A 553 30.48 12.63 14.04
CA LYS A 553 31.10 11.37 13.57
C LYS A 553 30.08 10.46 12.86
N TYR A 554 28.84 10.41 13.36
CA TYR A 554 27.77 9.63 12.75
C TYR A 554 27.37 10.20 11.38
N GLU A 555 27.28 11.53 11.25
CA GLU A 555 27.07 12.20 9.97
C GLU A 555 28.22 11.94 8.99
N THR A 556 29.48 12.01 9.47
CA THR A 556 30.66 11.64 8.67
C THR A 556 30.60 10.18 8.17
N PHE A 557 30.16 9.25 9.02
CA PHE A 557 29.96 7.84 8.65
C PHE A 557 28.85 7.68 7.61
N ILE A 558 27.69 8.33 7.80
CA ILE A 558 26.58 8.32 6.83
C ILE A 558 27.05 8.86 5.47
N GLU A 559 27.83 9.94 5.45
CA GLU A 559 28.41 10.48 4.21
C GLU A 559 29.34 9.49 3.52
N MET A 560 30.25 8.85 4.27
CA MET A 560 31.19 7.87 3.71
C MET A 560 30.47 6.63 3.16
N ALA A 561 29.56 6.04 3.94
CA ALA A 561 28.80 4.87 3.54
C ALA A 561 27.88 5.17 2.35
N SER A 562 27.20 6.33 2.32
CA SER A 562 26.32 6.72 1.21
C SER A 562 27.07 6.97 -0.10
N LYS A 563 28.36 7.36 -0.06
CA LYS A 563 29.20 7.49 -1.26
C LYS A 563 29.63 6.13 -1.85
N GLN A 564 29.63 5.07 -1.04
CA GLN A 564 30.12 3.75 -1.43
C GLN A 564 29.00 2.71 -1.67
N PHE A 565 27.89 2.77 -0.91
CA PHE A 565 26.85 1.74 -0.86
C PHE A 565 25.49 2.32 -1.33
N PRO A 566 25.03 2.00 -2.56
CA PRO A 566 23.83 2.62 -3.14
C PRO A 566 22.52 2.35 -2.39
N THR A 567 22.40 1.22 -1.69
CA THR A 567 21.22 0.90 -0.86
C THR A 567 21.23 1.72 0.43
N PHE A 568 22.39 1.85 1.08
CA PHE A 568 22.58 2.69 2.28
C PHE A 568 22.18 4.14 2.00
N ALA A 569 22.65 4.70 0.88
CA ALA A 569 22.32 6.04 0.43
C ALA A 569 20.80 6.23 0.25
N LEU A 570 20.15 5.32 -0.47
CA LEU A 570 18.72 5.38 -0.75
C LEU A 570 17.90 5.42 0.55
N TRP A 571 18.20 4.56 1.53
CA TRP A 571 17.44 4.52 2.79
C TRP A 571 17.85 5.58 3.80
N SER A 572 19.07 6.13 3.71
CA SER A 572 19.42 7.37 4.42
C SER A 572 18.60 8.56 3.90
N THR A 573 18.41 8.68 2.58
CA THR A 573 17.51 9.70 2.00
C THR A 573 16.05 9.51 2.43
N TYR A 574 15.59 8.28 2.70
CA TYR A 574 14.25 8.06 3.30
C TYR A 574 14.17 8.68 4.71
N ILE A 575 15.19 8.47 5.55
CA ILE A 575 15.27 9.02 6.90
C ILE A 575 15.26 10.55 6.86
N GLU A 576 16.12 11.17 6.05
CA GLU A 576 16.21 12.64 5.87
C GLU A 576 14.84 13.25 5.52
N ILE A 577 14.19 12.72 4.48
CA ILE A 577 12.91 13.24 3.97
C ILE A 577 11.79 13.03 5.02
N THR A 578 11.81 11.93 5.77
CA THR A 578 10.81 11.69 6.83
C THR A 578 11.05 12.49 8.11
N GLY A 579 12.29 12.92 8.38
CA GLY A 579 12.61 13.91 9.41
C GLY A 579 12.02 15.28 9.08
N ALA A 580 12.33 15.81 7.89
CA ALA A 580 11.88 17.15 7.45
C ALA A 580 10.35 17.35 7.49
N ALA A 581 9.57 16.28 7.35
CA ALA A 581 8.10 16.33 7.44
C ALA A 581 7.53 16.73 8.82
N LYS A 582 8.35 16.66 9.88
CA LYS A 582 7.90 16.86 11.26
C LYS A 582 7.85 18.35 11.65
N ASN A 583 8.82 19.13 11.18
CA ASN A 583 9.12 20.48 11.68
C ASN A 583 8.27 21.60 11.04
N ILE A 584 7.34 21.26 10.14
CA ILE A 584 6.48 22.20 9.38
C ILE A 584 5.49 23.01 10.29
N ARG A 585 5.41 22.71 11.59
CA ARG A 585 4.21 22.98 12.41
C ARG A 585 4.22 24.21 13.32
N GLU A 586 5.36 24.85 13.56
CA GLU A 586 5.54 25.50 14.87
C GLU A 586 4.82 26.85 15.02
N ASN A 587 4.65 27.61 13.93
CA ASN A 587 4.18 29.01 14.01
C ASN A 587 2.68 29.25 13.72
N TRP A 588 1.95 28.33 13.06
CA TRP A 588 0.60 28.61 12.51
C TRP A 588 -0.46 27.54 12.84
N THR A 589 -0.51 27.12 14.10
CA THR A 589 -1.35 26.01 14.58
C THR A 589 -2.43 26.41 15.58
N VAL A 590 -3.44 25.55 15.70
CA VAL A 590 -4.63 25.69 16.56
C VAL A 590 -4.50 24.76 17.76
N GLN A 591 -4.38 25.35 18.96
CA GLN A 591 -4.31 24.62 20.22
C GLN A 591 -5.72 24.39 20.77
N ARG A 592 -6.13 23.12 20.92
CA ARG A 592 -7.52 22.73 21.27
C ARG A 592 -7.70 22.20 22.70
N GLN A 593 -6.64 22.20 23.50
CA GLN A 593 -6.65 21.82 24.92
C GLN A 593 -5.60 22.63 25.68
N ASP A 594 -5.77 22.72 26.99
CA ASP A 594 -4.92 23.43 27.96
C ASP A 594 -3.85 22.53 28.60
N ARG A 595 -4.02 21.21 28.54
CA ARG A 595 -3.23 20.23 29.31
C ARG A 595 -1.87 19.81 28.72
N TYR A 596 -1.61 20.09 27.44
CA TYR A 596 -0.42 19.58 26.73
C TYR A 596 0.02 20.55 25.62
N GLY A 597 1.20 21.19 25.74
CA GLY A 597 1.71 22.16 24.76
C GLY A 597 1.89 21.56 23.35
N PHE A 598 2.55 20.40 23.25
CA PHE A 598 2.84 19.71 21.98
C PHE A 598 1.62 19.04 21.32
N SER A 599 0.47 19.71 21.23
CA SER A 599 -0.78 19.13 20.70
C SER A 599 -1.56 19.99 19.71
N ALA A 600 -1.02 21.15 19.32
CA ALA A 600 -1.62 22.01 18.32
C ALA A 600 -1.66 21.34 16.93
N ILE A 601 -2.72 21.64 16.17
CA ILE A 601 -2.99 21.06 14.84
C ILE A 601 -2.99 22.13 13.75
N ALA A 602 -2.81 21.73 12.49
CA ALA A 602 -2.87 22.66 11.35
C ALA A 602 -4.25 23.34 11.25
N CYS A 603 -4.30 24.55 10.71
CA CYS A 603 -5.53 25.34 10.63
C CYS A 603 -6.61 24.68 9.75
N ASP A 604 -6.23 24.07 8.61
CA ASP A 604 -7.12 23.28 7.76
C ASP A 604 -7.51 21.93 8.40
N GLN A 605 -6.65 21.35 9.24
CA GLN A 605 -7.03 20.21 10.06
C GLN A 605 -8.06 20.58 11.14
N ALA A 606 -8.04 21.82 11.63
CA ALA A 606 -8.95 22.27 12.67
C ALA A 606 -10.40 22.41 12.16
N ILE A 607 -10.62 22.92 10.94
CA ILE A 607 -11.97 23.04 10.37
C ILE A 607 -12.60 21.66 10.08
N GLU A 608 -11.86 20.71 9.51
CA GLU A 608 -12.37 19.34 9.32
C GLU A 608 -12.64 18.64 10.66
N GLN A 609 -11.83 18.87 11.71
CA GLN A 609 -12.08 18.34 13.06
C GLN A 609 -13.08 19.17 13.90
N THR A 610 -13.68 20.23 13.36
CA THR A 610 -14.71 21.05 14.02
C THR A 610 -15.93 21.20 13.11
N ALA A 611 -16.01 22.25 12.30
CA ALA A 611 -17.18 22.57 11.48
C ALA A 611 -17.66 21.38 10.63
N ASN A 612 -16.77 20.78 9.84
CA ASN A 612 -17.19 19.72 8.92
C ASN A 612 -17.48 18.39 9.67
N ARG A 613 -16.79 18.10 10.78
CA ARG A 613 -17.10 16.90 11.58
C ARG A 613 -18.38 17.04 12.40
N ASP A 614 -18.64 18.22 12.95
CA ASP A 614 -19.82 18.52 13.75
C ASP A 614 -21.08 18.76 12.86
N SER A 615 -20.93 18.89 11.54
CA SER A 615 -22.05 18.96 10.57
C SER A 615 -22.57 17.57 10.16
N LYS A 616 -21.65 16.61 9.97
CA LYS A 616 -21.88 15.27 9.42
C LYS A 616 -22.60 14.34 10.41
N THR A 617 -23.88 14.06 10.17
CA THR A 617 -24.64 13.05 10.95
C THR A 617 -24.42 11.62 10.43
N LYS A 618 -24.76 10.61 11.25
CA LYS A 618 -24.79 9.19 10.84
C LYS A 618 -25.76 8.86 9.68
N GLY A 619 -26.67 9.77 9.33
CA GLY A 619 -27.63 9.62 8.23
C GLY A 619 -27.49 10.68 7.12
N GLY A 620 -26.39 11.45 7.09
CA GLY A 620 -26.22 12.55 6.13
C GLY A 620 -27.33 13.61 6.23
N MET A 621 -27.73 14.18 5.09
CA MET A 621 -28.90 15.07 4.96
C MET A 621 -30.16 14.35 4.44
N ILE A 622 -30.26 13.03 4.60
CA ILE A 622 -31.39 12.24 4.09
C ILE A 622 -32.71 12.76 4.68
N GLY A 623 -33.62 13.18 3.80
CA GLY A 623 -34.91 13.78 4.15
C GLY A 623 -34.92 15.28 4.47
N PHE A 624 -33.77 15.96 4.57
CA PHE A 624 -33.70 17.41 4.79
C PHE A 624 -33.75 18.21 3.47
N THR A 625 -33.11 17.70 2.42
CA THR A 625 -32.77 18.45 1.18
C THR A 625 -33.97 19.02 0.40
N LEU A 626 -35.16 18.45 0.56
CA LEU A 626 -36.40 18.95 -0.07
C LEU A 626 -36.97 20.22 0.57
N ASN A 627 -36.44 20.66 1.73
CA ASN A 627 -36.88 21.87 2.41
C ASN A 627 -35.68 22.75 2.80
N ARG A 628 -35.38 23.72 1.94
CA ARG A 628 -34.35 24.74 2.15
C ARG A 628 -34.38 25.37 3.54
N GLY A 629 -35.53 25.86 4.00
CA GLY A 629 -35.73 26.42 5.34
C GLY A 629 -35.38 25.48 6.51
N ALA A 630 -35.35 24.16 6.28
CA ALA A 630 -34.82 23.17 7.24
C ALA A 630 -33.31 22.95 7.10
N VAL A 631 -32.76 23.04 5.89
CA VAL A 631 -31.32 22.96 5.59
C VAL A 631 -30.58 24.18 6.15
N HIS A 632 -31.00 25.42 5.85
CA HIS A 632 -30.35 26.61 6.42
C HIS A 632 -30.42 26.63 7.95
N ARG A 633 -31.56 26.21 8.53
CA ARG A 633 -31.71 26.07 9.99
C ARG A 633 -30.71 25.06 10.55
N TRP A 634 -30.44 23.96 9.85
CA TRP A 634 -29.43 22.98 10.25
C TRP A 634 -28.04 23.63 10.30
N PHE A 635 -27.61 24.33 9.24
CA PHE A 635 -26.31 24.99 9.22
C PHE A 635 -26.18 26.12 10.25
N LEU A 636 -27.12 27.06 10.27
CA LEU A 636 -27.04 28.27 11.12
C LEU A 636 -27.08 27.97 12.63
N SER A 637 -27.63 26.82 13.05
CA SER A 637 -27.69 26.40 14.45
C SER A 637 -26.55 25.46 14.87
N GLN A 638 -25.73 24.97 13.92
CA GLN A 638 -24.87 23.81 14.12
C GLN A 638 -23.85 23.96 15.27
N SER A 639 -23.21 25.12 15.35
CA SER A 639 -22.22 25.45 16.39
C SER A 639 -22.81 25.33 17.79
N GLU A 640 -23.95 25.98 18.02
CA GLU A 640 -24.73 25.92 19.26
C GLU A 640 -25.26 24.51 19.53
N ARG A 641 -25.76 23.78 18.53
CA ARG A 641 -26.24 22.41 18.72
C ARG A 641 -25.14 21.46 19.18
N SER A 642 -23.95 21.54 18.60
CA SER A 642 -22.81 20.74 19.01
C SER A 642 -22.23 21.19 20.36
N ALA A 643 -22.31 22.49 20.70
CA ALA A 643 -21.96 22.97 22.03
C ALA A 643 -22.96 22.49 23.10
N ILE A 644 -24.26 22.57 22.84
CA ILE A 644 -25.33 22.03 23.69
C ILE A 644 -25.20 20.50 23.83
N ALA A 645 -24.77 19.77 22.79
CA ALA A 645 -24.52 18.34 22.88
C ALA A 645 -23.30 18.00 23.76
N ARG A 646 -22.19 18.74 23.64
CA ARG A 646 -21.04 18.63 24.55
C ARG A 646 -21.43 18.94 25.99
N GLN A 647 -22.22 19.98 26.19
CA GLN A 647 -22.71 20.41 27.49
C GLN A 647 -23.70 19.41 28.10
N CYS A 648 -24.57 18.81 27.30
CA CYS A 648 -25.46 17.73 27.73
C CYS A 648 -24.67 16.53 28.26
N LEU A 649 -23.53 16.19 27.66
CA LEU A 649 -22.64 15.14 28.16
C LEU A 649 -22.04 15.51 29.51
N LEU A 650 -21.51 16.73 29.67
CA LEU A 650 -20.97 17.22 30.95
C LEU A 650 -22.03 17.19 32.08
N MET A 651 -23.30 17.47 31.75
CA MET A 651 -24.41 17.35 32.71
C MET A 651 -24.74 15.91 33.15
N THR A 652 -24.23 14.87 32.49
CA THR A 652 -24.52 13.47 32.88
C THR A 652 -23.61 12.93 33.99
N SER A 653 -22.61 13.69 34.46
CA SER A 653 -21.48 13.24 35.30
C SER A 653 -20.62 12.10 34.72
N ALA A 654 -20.95 11.58 33.54
CA ALA A 654 -19.97 11.00 32.64
C ALA A 654 -19.08 12.12 32.06
N THR A 655 -18.33 12.78 32.96
CA THR A 655 -16.99 13.23 32.58
C THR A 655 -16.31 12.05 31.91
N ASN A 656 -15.70 12.27 30.75
CA ASN A 656 -14.51 11.48 30.48
C ASN A 656 -13.60 11.75 31.68
N GLU A 657 -13.19 10.72 32.43
CA GLU A 657 -11.92 10.80 33.14
C GLU A 657 -10.94 11.45 32.16
N CYS A 658 -10.27 12.54 32.56
CA CYS A 658 -9.49 13.33 31.63
C CYS A 658 -8.29 12.48 31.20
N ARG A 659 -8.51 11.65 30.17
CA ARG A 659 -7.64 10.53 29.83
C ARG A 659 -6.30 11.09 29.45
N THR A 660 -5.25 10.47 29.95
CA THR A 660 -3.89 10.68 29.44
C THR A 660 -3.92 10.66 27.91
N ARG A 661 -3.17 11.57 27.29
CA ARG A 661 -3.03 11.59 25.84
C ARG A 661 -2.64 10.18 25.39
N LYS A 662 -3.38 9.57 24.47
CA LYS A 662 -3.29 8.12 24.15
C LYS A 662 -1.87 7.61 23.87
N ASN A 663 -0.98 8.48 23.39
CA ASN A 663 0.46 8.24 23.16
C ASN A 663 1.27 7.93 24.44
N LEU A 664 0.73 8.28 25.61
CA LEU A 664 1.30 8.08 26.95
C LEU A 664 0.73 6.84 27.65
N ASP A 665 -0.38 6.29 27.17
CA ASP A 665 -1.02 5.12 27.78
C ASP A 665 -0.10 3.89 27.62
N GLU A 666 0.17 3.17 28.71
CA GLU A 666 1.11 2.03 28.71
C GLU A 666 0.82 0.96 27.62
N PRO A 667 -0.45 0.55 27.35
CA PRO A 667 -0.73 -0.37 26.24
C PRO A 667 -0.39 0.20 24.86
N LYS A 668 -0.37 1.54 24.70
CA LYS A 668 0.04 2.20 23.44
C LYS A 668 1.55 2.32 23.32
N ARG A 669 2.28 2.54 24.43
CA ARG A 669 3.76 2.44 24.52
C ARG A 669 4.17 1.04 24.04
N LYS A 670 3.65 -0.01 24.69
CA LYS A 670 3.87 -1.43 24.33
C LYS A 670 3.48 -1.77 22.88
N SER A 671 2.34 -1.27 22.40
CA SER A 671 1.92 -1.48 20.99
C SER A 671 2.85 -0.80 19.99
N HIS A 672 3.39 0.38 20.29
CA HIS A 672 4.31 1.09 19.39
C HIS A 672 5.65 0.35 19.33
N GLU A 673 6.19 -0.07 20.48
CA GLU A 673 7.43 -0.83 20.53
C GLU A 673 7.33 -2.15 19.76
N ALA A 674 6.22 -2.87 19.91
CA ALA A 674 5.97 -4.09 19.15
C ALA A 674 5.85 -3.85 17.64
N ASP A 675 5.26 -2.73 17.20
CA ASP A 675 5.23 -2.34 15.79
C ASP A 675 6.66 -2.08 15.25
N VAL A 676 7.50 -1.36 16.01
CA VAL A 676 8.89 -0.99 15.64
C VAL A 676 9.79 -2.21 15.60
N LEU A 677 9.79 -3.02 16.66
CA LEU A 677 10.55 -4.28 16.73
C LEU A 677 10.14 -5.25 15.62
N SER A 678 8.85 -5.30 15.24
CA SER A 678 8.41 -6.13 14.12
C SER A 678 8.95 -5.63 12.78
N VAL A 679 9.05 -4.31 12.56
CA VAL A 679 9.70 -3.73 11.36
C VAL A 679 11.20 -4.03 11.35
N MET A 680 11.91 -3.86 12.48
CA MET A 680 13.34 -4.18 12.59
C MET A 680 13.61 -5.66 12.28
N ASN A 681 12.90 -6.57 12.96
CA ASN A 681 12.96 -8.00 12.68
C ASN A 681 12.63 -8.30 11.20
N THR A 682 11.65 -7.62 10.59
CA THR A 682 11.31 -7.84 9.17
C THR A 682 12.48 -7.46 8.25
N ILE A 683 13.19 -6.37 8.54
CA ILE A 683 14.36 -5.91 7.77
C ILE A 683 15.56 -6.85 7.95
N GLU A 684 15.88 -7.22 9.19
CA GLU A 684 16.96 -8.16 9.55
C GLU A 684 16.74 -9.56 8.95
N ASN A 685 15.49 -10.01 8.84
CA ASN A 685 15.15 -11.29 8.22
C ASN A 685 15.04 -11.24 6.68
N THR A 686 15.22 -10.08 6.03
CA THR A 686 15.29 -9.98 4.56
C THR A 686 16.64 -9.50 4.04
N ILE A 687 16.89 -8.19 4.04
CA ILE A 687 18.13 -7.53 3.59
C ILE A 687 18.21 -6.21 4.37
N ASN A 688 19.17 -6.08 5.27
CA ASN A 688 19.39 -4.84 5.99
C ASN A 688 19.97 -3.79 5.01
N PRO A 689 19.33 -2.63 4.79
CA PRO A 689 19.79 -1.64 3.81
C PRO A 689 21.12 -0.95 4.16
N PHE A 690 21.62 -1.14 5.39
CA PHE A 690 22.80 -0.45 5.89
C PHE A 690 24.07 -1.33 5.95
N GLU A 691 24.01 -2.59 5.48
CA GLU A 691 25.18 -3.49 5.41
C GLU A 691 26.27 -2.95 4.47
N LEU A 692 27.52 -2.93 4.96
CA LEU A 692 28.68 -2.37 4.26
C LEU A 692 29.35 -3.34 3.26
N ASP A 693 28.60 -4.33 2.74
CA ASP A 693 29.01 -5.20 1.61
C ASP A 693 28.20 -4.91 0.32
N GLN A 694 27.17 -4.07 0.40
CA GLN A 694 26.15 -3.94 -0.64
C GLN A 694 26.57 -2.98 -1.77
N SER A 695 27.40 -3.48 -2.68
CA SER A 695 27.87 -2.73 -3.86
C SER A 695 26.77 -2.29 -4.83
N GLU A 696 25.59 -2.91 -4.78
CA GLU A 696 24.46 -2.67 -5.68
C GLU A 696 23.21 -2.17 -4.96
N MET A 697 22.42 -1.35 -5.67
CA MET A 697 21.12 -0.89 -5.20
C MET A 697 20.10 -2.02 -5.32
N VAL A 698 19.55 -2.47 -4.19
CA VAL A 698 18.62 -3.62 -4.14
C VAL A 698 17.28 -3.31 -3.47
N HIS A 699 16.27 -4.10 -3.84
CA HIS A 699 14.94 -4.12 -3.23
C HIS A 699 14.96 -4.95 -1.93
N ILE A 700 14.79 -4.31 -0.77
CA ILE A 700 15.18 -4.90 0.53
C ILE A 700 14.42 -6.16 0.95
N THR A 701 13.21 -6.41 0.44
CA THR A 701 12.46 -7.65 0.71
C THR A 701 12.69 -8.77 -0.30
N SER A 702 13.30 -8.49 -1.46
CA SER A 702 13.35 -9.44 -2.58
C SER A 702 14.72 -9.66 -3.22
N GLY A 703 15.70 -8.78 -2.98
CA GLY A 703 17.05 -8.89 -3.55
C GLY A 703 17.13 -8.60 -5.06
N ILE A 704 16.07 -8.07 -5.67
CA ILE A 704 16.10 -7.59 -7.06
C ILE A 704 17.08 -6.41 -7.15
N ILE A 705 18.01 -6.49 -8.10
CA ILE A 705 18.99 -5.43 -8.37
C ILE A 705 18.38 -4.38 -9.32
N ALA A 706 18.60 -3.10 -9.02
CA ALA A 706 18.24 -1.98 -9.88
C ALA A 706 19.15 -1.92 -11.12
N ASN A 707 18.58 -1.69 -12.30
CA ASN A 707 19.39 -1.35 -13.48
C ASN A 707 19.86 0.11 -13.43
N ASP A 708 20.82 0.49 -14.28
CA ASP A 708 21.47 1.80 -14.28
C ASP A 708 20.48 2.98 -14.30
N LYS A 709 19.34 2.83 -14.98
CA LYS A 709 18.30 3.87 -15.05
C LYS A 709 17.56 4.03 -13.74
N VAL A 710 17.21 2.91 -13.09
CA VAL A 710 16.58 2.94 -11.76
C VAL A 710 17.57 3.43 -10.70
N LYS A 711 18.82 2.96 -10.76
CA LYS A 711 19.92 3.38 -9.89
C LYS A 711 20.15 4.90 -9.99
N ASN A 712 20.32 5.42 -11.21
CA ASN A 712 20.51 6.85 -11.46
C ASN A 712 19.31 7.72 -11.07
N ASP A 713 18.09 7.35 -11.46
CA ASP A 713 16.88 8.14 -11.18
C ASP A 713 16.54 8.19 -9.68
N LEU A 714 16.84 7.12 -8.93
CA LEU A 714 16.64 7.08 -7.48
C LEU A 714 17.76 7.81 -6.72
N GLN A 715 19.03 7.63 -7.09
CA GLN A 715 20.14 8.35 -6.44
C GLN A 715 20.04 9.87 -6.62
N ASN A 716 19.61 10.33 -7.79
CA ASN A 716 19.52 11.76 -8.11
C ASN A 716 18.12 12.36 -7.86
N VAL A 717 17.20 11.66 -7.17
CA VAL A 717 15.79 12.07 -7.05
C VAL A 717 15.60 13.48 -6.48
N LYS A 718 16.44 13.86 -5.50
CA LYS A 718 16.47 15.20 -4.89
C LYS A 718 16.95 16.27 -5.90
N ALA A 719 18.15 16.07 -6.47
CA ALA A 719 18.74 16.98 -7.44
C ALA A 719 17.87 17.18 -8.70
N ILE A 720 17.24 16.11 -9.22
CA ILE A 720 16.27 16.18 -10.32
C ILE A 720 15.04 16.99 -9.91
N GLY A 721 14.59 16.90 -8.66
CA GLY A 721 13.51 17.73 -8.12
C GLY A 721 13.89 19.22 -8.05
N GLU A 722 15.08 19.52 -7.54
CA GLU A 722 15.63 20.87 -7.40
C GLU A 722 15.89 21.53 -8.76
N GLU A 723 16.50 20.81 -9.71
CA GLU A 723 16.69 21.26 -11.10
C GLU A 723 15.33 21.58 -11.77
N ARG A 724 14.32 20.70 -11.56
CA ARG A 724 12.97 20.89 -12.12
C ARG A 724 12.24 22.08 -11.50
N LEU A 725 12.40 22.30 -10.20
CA LEU A 725 11.84 23.46 -9.50
C LEU A 725 12.51 24.75 -10.00
N SER A 726 13.84 24.80 -10.01
CA SER A 726 14.61 25.95 -10.50
C SER A 726 14.29 26.29 -11.96
N THR A 727 14.25 25.27 -12.84
CA THR A 727 13.85 25.42 -14.24
C THR A 727 12.41 25.94 -14.37
N PHE A 728 11.48 25.45 -13.54
CA PHE A 728 10.10 25.94 -13.55
C PHE A 728 10.03 27.41 -13.11
N VAL A 729 10.69 27.78 -12.00
CA VAL A 729 10.76 29.18 -11.52
C VAL A 729 11.33 30.09 -12.61
N GLN A 730 12.49 29.76 -13.19
CA GLN A 730 13.13 30.57 -14.23
C GLN A 730 12.30 30.68 -15.52
N THR A 731 11.70 29.57 -15.99
CA THR A 731 11.01 29.53 -17.30
C THR A 731 9.52 29.86 -17.25
N LYS A 732 8.90 29.95 -16.06
CA LYS A 732 7.47 30.23 -15.86
C LYS A 732 7.13 31.33 -14.88
N LEU A 733 7.95 31.59 -13.86
CA LEU A 733 7.65 32.62 -12.85
C LEU A 733 8.49 33.88 -13.06
N LEU A 734 9.74 33.74 -13.51
CA LEU A 734 10.66 34.85 -13.80
C LEU A 734 10.79 35.15 -15.31
N SER A 735 9.90 34.61 -16.13
CA SER A 735 9.81 34.89 -17.56
C SER A 735 9.17 36.25 -17.84
N LYS A 736 9.53 36.90 -18.97
CA LYS A 736 8.98 38.20 -19.40
C LYS A 736 7.45 38.24 -19.48
N GLU A 737 6.84 37.09 -19.75
CA GLU A 737 5.43 36.82 -19.52
C GLU A 737 5.38 35.69 -18.48
N PRO A 738 5.08 35.97 -17.20
CA PRO A 738 4.98 34.93 -16.18
C PRO A 738 3.66 34.16 -16.33
N ASP A 739 3.70 32.84 -16.15
CA ASP A 739 2.53 31.94 -16.12
C ASP A 739 2.57 31.09 -14.85
N ILE A 740 2.04 31.66 -13.78
CA ILE A 740 1.86 30.99 -12.48
C ILE A 740 0.72 29.94 -12.49
N PHE A 741 0.10 29.70 -13.65
CA PHE A 741 -0.86 28.61 -13.87
C PHE A 741 -0.27 27.47 -14.70
N ALA A 742 1.00 27.57 -15.09
CA ALA A 742 1.72 26.48 -15.73
C ALA A 742 1.80 25.29 -14.77
N ALA A 743 1.37 24.11 -15.21
CA ALA A 743 1.55 22.90 -14.43
C ALA A 743 3.03 22.50 -14.38
N ILE A 744 3.55 22.22 -13.19
CA ILE A 744 4.87 21.58 -13.01
C ILE A 744 4.84 20.25 -13.76
N GLN A 745 5.80 20.04 -14.67
CA GLN A 745 5.82 18.84 -15.51
C GLN A 745 6.12 17.61 -14.67
N LYS A 746 5.23 16.60 -14.72
CA LYS A 746 5.43 15.33 -14.01
C LYS A 746 6.63 14.57 -14.58
N THR A 747 7.75 14.58 -13.86
CA THR A 747 8.91 13.72 -14.12
C THR A 747 8.50 12.24 -14.10
N LYS A 748 8.95 11.47 -15.10
CA LYS A 748 8.71 10.03 -15.22
C LYS A 748 9.95 9.27 -14.75
N LEU A 749 10.24 9.35 -13.45
CA LEU A 749 11.35 8.61 -12.84
C LEU A 749 11.17 7.10 -12.98
N HIS A 750 12.28 6.40 -13.18
CA HIS A 750 12.35 4.95 -13.17
C HIS A 750 12.52 4.41 -11.75
N THR A 751 11.42 4.01 -11.10
CA THR A 751 11.47 3.18 -9.89
C THR A 751 11.59 1.69 -10.24
N PHE A 752 11.79 0.82 -9.25
CA PHE A 752 11.79 -0.65 -9.39
C PHE A 752 10.53 -1.22 -10.10
N SER A 753 9.35 -0.59 -10.00
CA SER A 753 8.17 -1.02 -10.78
C SER A 753 8.28 -0.75 -12.29
N SER A 754 9.36 -0.10 -12.74
CA SER A 754 9.77 -0.07 -14.15
C SER A 754 10.36 -1.40 -14.63
N LEU A 755 11.00 -2.17 -13.74
CA LEU A 755 11.64 -3.45 -14.05
C LEU A 755 10.61 -4.56 -14.38
N THR A 756 9.39 -4.45 -13.87
CA THR A 756 8.32 -5.44 -14.12
C THR A 756 7.64 -5.28 -15.49
N LYS A 757 7.90 -4.17 -16.20
CA LYS A 757 7.31 -3.88 -17.51
C LYS A 757 8.18 -4.56 -18.59
N PRO A 758 7.59 -5.33 -19.52
CA PRO A 758 8.37 -5.99 -20.57
C PRO A 758 9.10 -4.94 -21.41
N VAL A 759 10.41 -5.13 -21.59
CA VAL A 759 11.23 -4.26 -22.43
C VAL A 759 10.73 -4.39 -23.86
N SER A 760 9.95 -3.41 -24.32
CA SER A 760 9.59 -3.29 -25.73
C SER A 760 10.89 -3.17 -26.53
N THR A 761 11.22 -4.18 -27.33
CA THR A 761 12.52 -4.33 -28.00
C THR A 761 12.95 -3.02 -28.66
N THR A 762 13.92 -2.34 -28.06
CA THR A 762 14.46 -1.08 -28.56
C THR A 762 15.27 -1.37 -29.81
N LYS A 763 14.63 -1.34 -30.98
CA LYS A 763 15.29 -1.39 -32.29
C LYS A 763 16.43 -0.37 -32.28
N ALA A 764 17.66 -0.83 -32.47
CA ALA A 764 18.86 -0.05 -32.26
C ALA A 764 18.84 1.24 -33.11
N LYS A 765 18.62 2.38 -32.46
CA LYS A 765 18.70 3.72 -33.10
C LYS A 765 20.15 4.20 -33.05
N GLY A 766 21.03 3.52 -33.79
CA GLY A 766 22.46 3.87 -33.84
C GLY A 766 23.18 3.17 -34.99
N LYS A 767 23.33 3.87 -36.12
CA LYS A 767 24.19 3.52 -37.26
C LYS A 767 24.23 2.03 -37.65
N GLU A 768 23.15 1.56 -38.27
CA GLU A 768 23.29 0.54 -39.32
C GLU A 768 22.38 0.93 -40.49
N ILE A 769 22.89 0.85 -41.73
CA ILE A 769 22.12 1.14 -42.95
C ILE A 769 21.40 -0.15 -43.36
N SER A 770 20.55 -0.66 -42.46
CA SER A 770 19.93 -1.97 -42.61
C SER A 770 18.94 -2.01 -43.77
N LEU A 771 19.28 -2.81 -44.78
CA LEU A 771 18.39 -3.21 -45.86
C LEU A 771 17.23 -4.02 -45.26
N LYS A 772 16.14 -3.34 -44.88
CA LYS A 772 14.92 -3.96 -44.34
C LYS A 772 14.51 -5.16 -45.21
N SER A 773 14.46 -6.33 -44.59
CA SER A 773 14.17 -7.63 -45.21
C SER A 773 12.74 -7.69 -45.77
N SER A 774 12.51 -7.09 -46.93
CA SER A 774 11.27 -7.28 -47.68
C SER A 774 11.30 -8.65 -48.38
N ARG A 775 10.22 -9.43 -48.25
CA ARG A 775 10.07 -10.74 -48.93
C ARG A 775 10.26 -10.69 -50.46
N ASN A 776 10.17 -9.49 -51.04
CA ASN A 776 10.28 -9.27 -52.49
C ASN A 776 11.70 -8.81 -52.92
N LEU A 777 12.70 -8.77 -52.02
CA LEU A 777 14.04 -8.25 -52.32
C LEU A 777 14.76 -9.12 -53.37
N MET A 778 14.83 -10.44 -53.17
CA MET A 778 15.42 -11.37 -54.14
C MET A 778 14.73 -11.24 -55.52
N GLY A 779 13.40 -11.20 -55.56
CA GLY A 779 12.64 -11.01 -56.80
C GLY A 779 12.99 -9.71 -57.54
N LYS A 780 13.16 -8.60 -56.80
CA LYS A 780 13.64 -7.33 -57.37
C LYS A 780 15.06 -7.42 -57.91
N LEU A 781 15.99 -8.05 -57.19
CA LEU A 781 17.37 -8.21 -57.62
C LEU A 781 17.49 -9.09 -58.89
N LEU A 782 16.71 -10.17 -58.97
CA LEU A 782 16.67 -11.05 -60.13
C LEU A 782 16.02 -10.39 -61.36
N LEU A 783 14.97 -9.59 -61.16
CA LEU A 783 14.39 -8.76 -62.24
C LEU A 783 15.39 -7.70 -62.72
N LEU A 784 16.12 -7.04 -61.81
CA LEU A 784 17.15 -6.07 -62.15
C LEU A 784 18.31 -6.71 -62.93
N ALA A 785 18.79 -7.88 -62.50
CA ALA A 785 19.80 -8.66 -63.23
C ALA A 785 19.32 -9.03 -64.64
N SER A 786 18.11 -9.59 -64.76
CA SER A 786 17.52 -9.96 -66.05
C SER A 786 17.28 -8.75 -66.97
N SER A 787 17.03 -7.55 -66.42
CA SER A 787 16.89 -6.31 -67.20
C SER A 787 18.22 -5.70 -67.67
N ARG A 788 19.35 -6.31 -67.28
CA ARG A 788 20.72 -5.82 -67.49
C ARG A 788 21.67 -6.90 -68.02
N GLU A 789 21.12 -8.03 -68.47
CA GLU A 789 21.87 -9.15 -69.09
C GLU A 789 22.96 -9.78 -68.19
N ILE A 790 22.85 -9.62 -66.86
CA ILE A 790 23.75 -10.27 -65.88
C ILE A 790 23.36 -11.75 -65.73
N ASP A 791 24.33 -12.67 -65.72
CA ASP A 791 24.03 -14.11 -65.64
C ASP A 791 23.36 -14.47 -64.30
N LEU A 792 22.11 -14.92 -64.38
CA LEU A 792 21.34 -15.38 -63.23
C LEU A 792 22.00 -16.56 -62.49
N LYS A 793 22.92 -17.31 -63.13
CA LYS A 793 23.72 -18.37 -62.48
C LYS A 793 24.75 -17.78 -61.52
N GLU A 794 25.38 -16.67 -61.90
CA GLU A 794 26.29 -15.91 -61.06
C GLU A 794 25.52 -15.19 -59.94
N VAL A 795 24.42 -14.49 -60.27
CA VAL A 795 23.59 -13.79 -59.28
C VAL A 795 23.02 -14.75 -58.22
N LEU A 796 22.60 -15.97 -58.60
CA LEU A 796 22.11 -16.98 -57.65
C LEU A 796 23.21 -17.68 -56.83
N SER A 797 24.49 -17.38 -57.07
CA SER A 797 25.57 -17.76 -56.16
C SER A 797 25.61 -16.92 -54.87
N PHE A 798 24.89 -15.79 -54.84
CA PHE A 798 24.77 -14.89 -53.69
C PHE A 798 23.49 -15.18 -52.86
N SER A 799 23.38 -14.52 -51.70
CA SER A 799 22.24 -14.66 -50.78
C SER A 799 20.99 -13.91 -51.24
N LEU A 800 21.18 -12.79 -51.96
CA LEU A 800 20.13 -11.88 -52.47
C LEU A 800 19.23 -11.28 -51.37
N GLY A 801 19.79 -11.19 -50.16
CA GLY A 801 19.19 -10.61 -48.94
C GLY A 801 20.21 -10.57 -47.79
N PRO A 802 19.90 -9.87 -46.69
CA PRO A 802 20.83 -9.68 -45.56
C PRO A 802 21.12 -10.96 -44.77
N TYR A 803 20.25 -11.96 -44.85
CA TYR A 803 20.39 -13.26 -44.20
C TYR A 803 19.98 -14.37 -45.18
N PRO A 804 20.62 -15.55 -45.16
CA PRO A 804 20.28 -16.66 -46.04
C PRO A 804 19.01 -17.36 -45.52
N LEU A 805 17.86 -17.18 -46.16
CA LEU A 805 16.56 -17.60 -45.58
C LEU A 805 16.36 -19.13 -45.52
N SER A 806 17.27 -19.88 -46.13
CA SER A 806 17.39 -21.34 -46.01
C SER A 806 17.99 -21.81 -44.67
N LEU A 807 18.59 -20.91 -43.88
CA LEU A 807 19.18 -21.16 -42.55
C LEU A 807 18.74 -20.13 -41.49
N ALA A 808 18.34 -18.92 -41.89
CA ALA A 808 17.93 -17.81 -41.03
C ALA A 808 16.45 -17.41 -41.25
N THR A 809 15.84 -16.76 -40.27
CA THR A 809 14.57 -16.04 -40.44
C THR A 809 14.80 -14.67 -41.08
N THR A 810 13.71 -13.99 -41.45
CA THR A 810 13.72 -12.59 -41.92
C THR A 810 14.35 -11.59 -40.94
N ASP A 811 14.46 -11.97 -39.67
CA ASP A 811 14.96 -11.17 -38.55
C ASP A 811 16.36 -11.63 -38.10
N GLY A 812 17.06 -12.45 -38.89
CA GLY A 812 18.43 -12.90 -38.63
C GLY A 812 18.58 -14.01 -37.57
N ILE A 813 17.47 -14.57 -37.09
CA ILE A 813 17.46 -15.63 -36.07
C ILE A 813 17.64 -16.99 -36.76
N MET A 814 18.39 -17.92 -36.15
CA MET A 814 18.55 -19.28 -36.67
C MET A 814 17.21 -20.02 -36.84
N VAL A 815 17.01 -20.68 -37.98
CA VAL A 815 15.90 -21.61 -38.19
C VAL A 815 16.04 -22.80 -37.24
N LYS A 816 14.94 -23.21 -36.60
CA LYS A 816 14.90 -24.30 -35.61
C LYS A 816 14.08 -25.48 -36.13
N THR A 817 14.34 -26.68 -35.59
CA THR A 817 13.52 -27.89 -35.79
C THR A 817 13.14 -28.51 -34.45
N VAL A 818 12.14 -29.39 -34.45
CA VAL A 818 11.76 -30.16 -33.26
C VAL A 818 12.83 -31.24 -33.00
N LYS A 819 13.74 -30.98 -32.04
CA LYS A 819 14.84 -31.90 -31.67
C LYS A 819 14.31 -33.31 -31.37
N ALA A 820 13.33 -33.42 -30.48
CA ALA A 820 12.79 -34.68 -29.94
C ALA A 820 12.29 -35.69 -30.99
N ASN A 821 11.96 -35.23 -32.21
CA ASN A 821 11.65 -36.14 -33.31
C ASN A 821 12.80 -37.09 -33.65
N LEU A 822 14.07 -36.71 -33.39
CA LEU A 822 15.22 -37.60 -33.59
C LEU A 822 15.29 -38.68 -32.50
N MET A 823 15.08 -38.30 -31.23
CA MET A 823 15.00 -39.25 -30.11
C MET A 823 13.94 -40.32 -30.38
N HIS A 824 12.71 -39.90 -30.72
CA HIS A 824 11.62 -40.84 -31.00
C HIS A 824 11.92 -41.76 -32.19
N ILE A 825 12.55 -41.29 -33.26
CA ILE A 825 12.92 -42.16 -34.40
C ILE A 825 13.93 -43.24 -33.98
N ILE A 826 14.85 -42.92 -33.07
CA ILE A 826 15.88 -43.86 -32.59
C ILE A 826 15.28 -44.83 -31.55
N GLU A 827 14.37 -44.35 -30.71
CA GLU A 827 13.57 -45.12 -29.76
C GLU A 827 12.63 -46.12 -30.46
N ASP A 828 11.94 -45.68 -31.53
CA ASP A 828 11.06 -46.46 -32.40
C ASP A 828 11.80 -47.52 -33.26
N MET A 829 13.14 -47.50 -33.32
CA MET A 829 13.94 -48.42 -34.16
C MET A 829 14.36 -49.70 -33.43
N VAL A 830 14.08 -49.84 -32.14
CA VAL A 830 14.51 -50.97 -31.31
C VAL A 830 13.37 -51.45 -30.42
N ASP A 831 12.84 -52.64 -30.70
CA ASP A 831 11.79 -53.26 -29.90
C ASP A 831 12.23 -53.45 -28.43
N ASP A 832 11.32 -53.21 -27.49
CA ASP A 832 11.56 -53.21 -26.04
C ASP A 832 12.77 -52.33 -25.61
N SER A 833 12.94 -51.15 -26.21
CA SER A 833 13.97 -50.17 -25.83
C SER A 833 13.73 -49.49 -24.47
N VAL A 834 12.49 -49.55 -23.97
CA VAL A 834 12.09 -49.10 -22.63
C VAL A 834 12.13 -50.28 -21.65
N THR A 835 12.61 -50.06 -20.43
CA THR A 835 12.69 -51.08 -19.37
C THR A 835 12.10 -50.60 -18.05
N ASP A 836 11.33 -51.48 -17.39
CA ASP A 836 10.90 -51.31 -16.00
C ASP A 836 11.82 -52.08 -15.01
N VAL A 837 12.79 -52.85 -15.51
CA VAL A 837 13.75 -53.59 -14.69
C VAL A 837 14.85 -52.64 -14.21
N ILE A 838 14.95 -52.49 -12.89
CA ILE A 838 15.93 -51.64 -12.21
C ILE A 838 17.09 -52.51 -11.69
N PRO A 839 18.27 -52.51 -12.35
CA PRO A 839 19.42 -53.26 -11.88
C PRO A 839 20.07 -52.67 -10.61
N SER A 840 20.88 -53.48 -9.92
CA SER A 840 21.66 -53.08 -8.72
C SER A 840 23.01 -52.45 -9.08
N ASN A 841 23.68 -51.82 -8.10
CA ASN A 841 24.94 -51.09 -8.30
C ASN A 841 24.79 -49.96 -9.36
N GLY A 842 23.81 -49.08 -9.10
CA GLY A 842 23.50 -47.93 -9.93
C GLY A 842 24.20 -46.64 -9.50
N ALA A 843 24.55 -45.80 -10.48
CA ALA A 843 24.81 -44.37 -10.27
C ALA A 843 23.74 -43.54 -11.01
N LEU A 844 23.28 -42.45 -10.39
CA LEU A 844 22.21 -41.60 -10.90
C LEU A 844 22.72 -40.17 -11.16
N ILE A 845 22.78 -39.77 -12.42
CA ILE A 845 23.35 -38.50 -12.85
C ILE A 845 22.21 -37.61 -13.36
N ILE A 846 22.09 -36.40 -12.82
CA ILE A 846 20.90 -35.56 -12.97
C ILE A 846 21.28 -34.19 -13.53
N ASP A 847 20.57 -33.83 -14.61
CA ASP A 847 20.44 -32.48 -15.12
C ASP A 847 19.75 -31.60 -14.07
N ALA A 848 20.57 -30.91 -13.27
CA ALA A 848 20.10 -30.04 -12.19
C ALA A 848 19.26 -28.87 -12.73
N MET A 849 19.54 -28.42 -13.96
CA MET A 849 18.85 -27.29 -14.56
C MET A 849 17.45 -27.65 -15.03
N ALA A 850 17.24 -28.87 -15.53
CA ALA A 850 15.92 -29.44 -15.72
C ALA A 850 15.19 -29.66 -14.39
N MET A 851 15.89 -30.11 -13.35
CA MET A 851 15.31 -30.30 -12.02
C MET A 851 14.76 -28.98 -11.44
N PHE A 852 15.54 -27.89 -11.44
CA PHE A 852 15.07 -26.55 -11.02
C PHE A 852 13.86 -26.05 -11.82
N GLN A 853 13.81 -26.31 -13.13
CA GLN A 853 12.68 -25.93 -14.00
C GLN A 853 11.42 -26.80 -13.79
N SER A 854 11.58 -28.00 -13.23
CA SER A 854 10.49 -28.97 -13.03
C SER A 854 9.69 -28.77 -11.74
N LEU A 855 10.20 -27.98 -10.79
CA LEU A 855 9.54 -27.68 -9.52
C LEU A 855 8.12 -27.14 -9.74
N SER A 856 7.12 -27.87 -9.24
CA SER A 856 5.70 -27.52 -9.32
C SER A 856 5.27 -26.55 -8.22
N GLN A 857 5.88 -26.67 -7.06
CA GLN A 857 5.82 -25.72 -5.95
C GLN A 857 7.26 -25.40 -5.56
N VAL A 858 7.54 -24.11 -5.34
CA VAL A 858 8.81 -23.60 -4.80
C VAL A 858 8.48 -23.15 -3.38
N PRO A 859 9.28 -23.49 -2.36
CA PRO A 859 9.03 -23.07 -0.99
C PRO A 859 9.10 -21.54 -0.85
N PRO A 860 8.49 -20.94 0.19
CA PRO A 860 8.43 -19.50 0.35
C PRO A 860 9.80 -18.85 0.59
N THR A 861 10.75 -19.57 1.20
CA THR A 861 12.10 -19.11 1.53
C THR A 861 13.19 -19.91 0.79
N PHE A 862 14.38 -19.33 0.65
CA PHE A 862 15.53 -20.07 0.11
C PHE A 862 16.04 -21.16 1.08
N GLU A 863 15.81 -21.01 2.39
CA GLU A 863 16.16 -21.97 3.46
C GLU A 863 15.56 -23.37 3.25
N GLU A 864 14.29 -23.43 2.86
CA GLU A 864 13.56 -24.68 2.63
C GLU A 864 13.93 -25.37 1.29
N LEU A 865 14.66 -24.69 0.39
CA LEU A 865 14.90 -25.18 -0.97
C LEU A 865 15.99 -26.29 -1.05
N PRO A 866 17.20 -26.18 -0.46
CA PRO A 866 18.17 -27.26 -0.47
C PRO A 866 17.67 -28.58 0.15
N PRO A 867 16.91 -28.59 1.27
CA PRO A 867 16.29 -29.81 1.80
C PRO A 867 15.25 -30.42 0.85
N LEU A 868 14.39 -29.60 0.23
CA LEU A 868 13.41 -30.07 -0.76
C LEU A 868 14.11 -30.75 -1.94
N LEU A 869 15.16 -30.12 -2.50
CA LEU A 869 15.93 -30.67 -3.60
C LEU A 869 16.60 -32.00 -3.21
N LEU A 870 17.23 -32.07 -2.03
CA LEU A 870 17.85 -33.31 -1.54
C LEU A 870 16.84 -34.45 -1.34
N SER A 871 15.62 -34.14 -0.87
CA SER A 871 14.55 -35.14 -0.77
C SER A 871 14.12 -35.73 -2.12
N ILE A 872 14.14 -34.91 -3.19
CA ILE A 872 13.85 -35.32 -4.57
C ILE A 872 14.99 -36.22 -5.11
N LEU A 873 16.25 -35.84 -4.87
CA LEU A 873 17.43 -36.64 -5.24
C LEU A 873 17.38 -38.04 -4.61
N ILE A 874 17.14 -38.11 -3.29
CA ILE A 874 17.06 -39.38 -2.55
C ILE A 874 15.89 -40.23 -3.06
N SER A 875 14.70 -39.65 -3.22
CA SER A 875 13.52 -40.36 -3.75
C SER A 875 13.79 -40.98 -5.13
N MET A 876 14.50 -40.26 -6.00
CA MET A 876 14.91 -40.79 -7.30
C MET A 876 16.01 -41.86 -7.20
N ALA A 877 16.96 -41.71 -6.28
CA ALA A 877 18.06 -42.66 -6.06
C ALA A 877 17.55 -44.00 -5.50
N THR A 878 16.71 -43.96 -4.47
CA THR A 878 16.06 -45.16 -3.89
C THR A 878 15.23 -45.89 -4.95
N ARG A 879 14.46 -45.17 -5.78
CA ARG A 879 13.66 -45.77 -6.86
C ARG A 879 14.51 -46.38 -7.98
N LEU A 880 15.77 -45.98 -8.15
CA LEU A 880 16.69 -46.49 -9.16
C LEU A 880 17.80 -47.38 -8.59
N ASN A 881 17.70 -47.77 -7.32
CA ASN A 881 18.70 -48.57 -6.59
C ASN A 881 20.15 -48.02 -6.75
N ALA A 882 20.25 -46.69 -6.72
CA ALA A 882 21.51 -45.97 -6.93
C ALA A 882 22.08 -45.45 -5.62
N THR A 883 23.36 -45.74 -5.34
CA THR A 883 24.06 -45.30 -4.13
C THR A 883 24.87 -44.02 -4.35
N ARG A 884 25.31 -43.77 -5.60
CA ARG A 884 25.91 -42.50 -6.04
C ARG A 884 24.88 -41.66 -6.79
N VAL A 885 24.84 -40.36 -6.46
CA VAL A 885 24.02 -39.36 -7.16
C VAL A 885 24.91 -38.19 -7.60
N ASP A 886 24.77 -37.74 -8.84
CA ASP A 886 25.52 -36.60 -9.39
C ASP A 886 24.55 -35.47 -9.79
N PHE A 887 24.69 -34.30 -9.17
CA PHE A 887 23.90 -33.09 -9.41
C PHE A 887 24.70 -32.14 -10.31
N VAL A 888 24.41 -32.15 -11.61
CA VAL A 888 25.23 -31.52 -12.65
C VAL A 888 24.57 -30.24 -13.18
N VAL A 889 25.24 -29.10 -13.01
CA VAL A 889 24.78 -27.76 -13.44
C VAL A 889 25.57 -27.23 -14.64
N ASP A 890 24.92 -26.39 -15.46
CA ASP A 890 25.60 -25.57 -16.46
C ASP A 890 26.50 -24.50 -15.81
N ARG A 891 27.41 -23.91 -16.61
CA ARG A 891 28.15 -22.70 -16.28
C ARG A 891 27.64 -21.52 -17.11
N TYR A 892 27.76 -20.30 -16.58
CA TYR A 892 27.24 -19.09 -17.24
C TYR A 892 28.33 -18.05 -17.53
N PRO A 893 29.35 -18.38 -18.36
CA PRO A 893 30.40 -17.42 -18.73
C PRO A 893 29.85 -16.25 -19.56
N LYS A 894 30.45 -15.07 -19.39
CA LYS A 894 30.04 -13.82 -20.03
C LYS A 894 30.04 -13.92 -21.56
N VAL A 895 31.09 -14.50 -22.14
CA VAL A 895 31.23 -14.78 -23.57
C VAL A 895 30.91 -16.26 -23.81
N SER A 896 29.91 -16.54 -24.65
CA SER A 896 29.45 -17.91 -24.96
C SER A 896 28.63 -17.94 -26.26
N ILE A 897 28.80 -18.99 -27.06
CA ILE A 897 28.01 -19.20 -28.29
C ILE A 897 26.51 -19.44 -28.02
N LYS A 898 26.15 -19.89 -26.80
CA LYS A 898 24.74 -20.08 -26.36
C LYS A 898 24.07 -18.77 -25.94
N ASN A 899 24.80 -17.65 -25.83
CA ASN A 899 24.24 -16.35 -25.38
C ASN A 899 23.11 -15.81 -26.27
N SER A 900 23.10 -16.14 -27.56
CA SER A 900 22.00 -15.79 -28.48
C SER A 900 20.66 -16.40 -28.05
N GLU A 901 20.64 -17.70 -27.73
CA GLU A 901 19.44 -18.40 -27.25
C GLU A 901 19.13 -18.06 -25.77
N ARG A 902 20.15 -17.80 -24.93
CA ARG A 902 19.97 -17.27 -23.55
C ARG A 902 19.27 -15.90 -23.58
N LYS A 903 19.72 -14.94 -24.39
CA LYS A 903 19.08 -13.62 -24.59
C LYS A 903 17.63 -13.73 -25.06
N LYS A 904 17.35 -14.66 -25.98
CA LYS A 904 15.99 -14.94 -26.46
C LYS A 904 15.08 -15.46 -25.33
N ARG A 905 15.58 -16.29 -24.41
CA ARG A 905 14.85 -16.74 -23.20
C ARG A 905 14.62 -15.56 -22.23
N ALA A 906 15.67 -14.76 -21.97
CA ALA A 906 15.62 -13.56 -21.13
C ALA A 906 14.69 -12.44 -21.65
N SER A 907 14.42 -12.38 -22.97
CA SER A 907 13.57 -11.35 -23.59
C SER A 907 12.10 -11.31 -23.09
N THR A 908 11.67 -12.34 -22.34
CA THR A 908 10.38 -12.36 -21.62
C THR A 908 10.38 -11.56 -20.30
N GLY A 909 11.48 -10.89 -19.95
CA GLY A 909 11.59 -9.97 -18.82
C GLY A 909 12.06 -10.64 -17.53
N SER A 910 13.33 -11.01 -17.48
CA SER A 910 14.01 -11.57 -16.29
C SER A 910 14.85 -10.50 -15.57
N ASN A 911 14.52 -10.20 -14.31
CA ASN A 911 15.35 -9.35 -13.45
C ASN A 911 16.52 -10.15 -12.87
N MET A 912 17.64 -9.49 -12.62
CA MET A 912 18.73 -10.03 -11.80
C MET A 912 18.36 -9.95 -10.32
N LEU A 913 18.71 -10.98 -9.55
CA LEU A 913 18.43 -11.09 -8.13
C LEU A 913 19.63 -11.72 -7.42
N LYS A 914 20.18 -11.03 -6.41
CA LYS A 914 21.22 -11.57 -5.52
C LYS A 914 20.53 -12.33 -4.37
N ILE A 915 21.06 -13.51 -4.06
CA ILE A 915 20.67 -14.30 -2.89
C ILE A 915 21.62 -13.89 -1.76
N TYR A 916 21.07 -13.31 -0.69
CA TYR A 916 21.80 -12.76 0.45
C TYR A 916 21.80 -13.71 1.65
N GLY A 917 20.68 -14.38 1.93
CA GLY A 917 20.56 -15.26 3.10
C GLY A 917 19.36 -16.19 3.03
N LYS A 918 19.36 -17.22 3.89
CA LYS A 918 18.41 -18.34 3.85
C LYS A 918 16.94 -17.89 3.92
N LYS A 919 16.66 -16.94 4.81
CA LYS A 919 15.29 -16.41 5.07
C LYS A 919 14.73 -15.54 3.95
N GLN A 920 15.56 -15.09 2.98
CA GLN A 920 15.09 -14.34 1.82
C GLN A 920 14.03 -15.14 1.06
N LYS A 921 12.98 -14.46 0.60
CA LYS A 921 11.87 -15.10 -0.11
C LYS A 921 12.26 -15.55 -1.51
N THR A 922 11.73 -16.69 -1.93
CA THR A 922 11.95 -17.17 -3.30
C THR A 922 11.18 -16.33 -4.33
N PRO A 923 11.65 -16.26 -5.58
CA PRO A 923 11.00 -15.47 -6.62
C PRO A 923 9.63 -16.03 -7.01
N THR A 924 8.56 -15.26 -6.73
CA THR A 924 7.17 -15.59 -7.10
C THR A 924 6.97 -15.87 -8.59
N GLN A 925 7.85 -15.37 -9.46
CA GLN A 925 7.91 -15.67 -10.89
C GLN A 925 9.11 -16.56 -11.23
N TRP A 926 9.28 -17.68 -10.52
CA TRP A 926 10.40 -18.63 -10.60
C TRP A 926 10.92 -18.89 -12.02
N LYS A 927 10.03 -19.18 -12.98
CA LYS A 927 10.43 -19.45 -14.38
C LYS A 927 11.06 -18.25 -15.10
N LYS A 928 10.79 -17.01 -14.67
CA LYS A 928 11.49 -15.81 -15.16
C LYS A 928 12.80 -15.56 -14.42
N PHE A 929 12.88 -15.89 -13.13
CA PHE A 929 14.15 -15.85 -12.39
C PHE A 929 15.17 -16.79 -13.06
N LEU A 930 14.76 -18.01 -13.42
CA LEU A 930 15.55 -18.99 -14.17
C LEU A 930 15.78 -18.64 -15.66
N ASN A 931 15.30 -17.51 -16.19
CA ASN A 931 15.63 -17.05 -17.55
C ASN A 931 16.93 -16.22 -17.61
N ASN A 932 17.45 -15.77 -16.46
CA ASN A 932 18.75 -15.09 -16.35
C ASN A 932 19.83 -16.13 -15.95
N GLY A 933 21.02 -16.05 -16.56
CA GLY A 933 22.12 -17.00 -16.32
C GLY A 933 22.83 -16.82 -14.97
N GLU A 934 23.04 -15.59 -14.53
CA GLU A 934 23.70 -15.28 -13.26
C GLU A 934 22.81 -15.72 -12.08
N ASN A 935 21.50 -15.46 -12.14
CA ASN A 935 20.52 -15.97 -11.19
C ASN A 935 20.61 -17.50 -11.00
N LYS A 936 20.83 -18.25 -12.08
CA LYS A 936 21.00 -19.71 -12.05
C LYS A 936 22.32 -20.13 -11.42
N GLU A 937 23.43 -19.46 -11.74
CA GLU A 937 24.74 -19.78 -11.18
C GLU A 937 24.79 -19.45 -9.68
N SER A 938 24.21 -18.31 -9.26
CA SER A 938 24.02 -17.96 -7.85
C SER A 938 23.14 -18.98 -7.11
N LEU A 939 22.04 -19.44 -7.71
CA LEU A 939 21.20 -20.50 -7.14
C LEU A 939 21.98 -21.82 -6.97
N ALA A 940 22.74 -22.23 -7.98
CA ALA A 940 23.55 -23.44 -7.93
C ALA A 940 24.63 -23.36 -6.84
N CYS A 941 25.33 -22.23 -6.74
CA CYS A 941 26.28 -21.98 -5.65
C CYS A 941 25.61 -22.08 -4.28
N PHE A 942 24.51 -21.34 -4.06
CA PHE A 942 23.77 -21.33 -2.81
C PHE A 942 23.35 -22.74 -2.36
N VAL A 943 22.73 -23.53 -3.24
CA VAL A 943 22.28 -24.89 -2.91
C VAL A 943 23.45 -25.81 -2.53
N VAL A 944 24.58 -25.74 -3.24
CA VAL A 944 25.75 -26.59 -2.95
C VAL A 944 26.51 -26.14 -1.69
N ASP A 945 26.49 -24.84 -1.38
CA ASP A 945 27.09 -24.32 -0.14
C ASP A 945 26.21 -24.62 1.09
N GLU A 946 24.88 -24.54 0.98
CA GLU A 946 23.92 -24.97 2.01
C GLU A 946 23.98 -26.49 2.31
N TRP A 947 24.29 -27.32 1.31
CA TRP A 947 24.51 -28.75 1.54
C TRP A 947 25.78 -29.08 2.35
N LYS A 948 26.77 -28.17 2.44
CA LYS A 948 27.94 -28.31 3.34
C LYS A 948 27.58 -28.02 4.80
N GLU A 949 26.64 -27.09 5.00
CA GLU A 949 26.14 -26.70 6.32
C GLU A 949 24.97 -27.56 6.82
N SER A 950 24.43 -28.43 5.96
CA SER A 950 23.39 -29.39 6.29
C SER A 950 23.89 -30.51 7.20
N LYS A 951 23.00 -31.13 7.98
CA LYS A 951 23.31 -32.36 8.73
C LYS A 951 23.47 -33.58 7.83
N SER A 952 24.26 -34.56 8.25
CA SER A 952 24.51 -35.80 7.53
C SER A 952 23.28 -36.72 7.44
N GLU A 953 22.41 -36.74 8.47
CA GLU A 953 21.14 -37.50 8.45
C GLU A 953 20.28 -37.21 7.20
N ASN A 954 20.33 -35.98 6.69
CA ASN A 954 19.54 -35.54 5.55
C ASN A 954 19.90 -36.26 4.24
N PHE A 955 21.11 -36.82 4.12
CA PHE A 955 21.59 -37.51 2.91
C PHE A 955 21.15 -38.98 2.85
N ARG A 956 20.70 -39.57 3.98
CA ARG A 956 20.19 -40.96 4.07
C ARG A 956 21.08 -42.01 3.39
N GLY A 957 22.40 -41.86 3.51
CA GLY A 957 23.38 -42.84 3.01
C GLY A 957 23.75 -42.75 1.52
N ILE A 958 23.24 -41.78 0.75
CA ILE A 958 23.72 -41.57 -0.63
C ILE A 958 25.07 -40.83 -0.64
N VAL A 959 25.92 -41.15 -1.61
CA VAL A 959 27.11 -40.34 -1.93
C VAL A 959 26.74 -39.33 -3.00
N LEU A 960 26.66 -38.05 -2.63
CA LEU A 960 26.28 -36.97 -3.55
C LEU A 960 27.52 -36.29 -4.15
N TYR A 961 27.59 -36.17 -5.47
CA TYR A 961 28.54 -35.36 -6.21
C TYR A 961 27.82 -34.12 -6.73
N ALA A 962 28.07 -32.93 -6.18
CA ALA A 962 27.41 -31.70 -6.62
C ALA A 962 28.40 -30.73 -7.27
N THR A 963 28.04 -30.24 -8.46
CA THR A 963 28.87 -29.31 -9.23
C THR A 963 28.56 -27.85 -8.90
N ARG A 964 29.61 -27.02 -8.82
CA ARG A 964 29.55 -25.59 -8.49
C ARG A 964 30.58 -24.85 -9.35
N LYS A 965 30.11 -24.13 -10.37
CA LYS A 965 30.96 -23.54 -11.43
C LYS A 965 31.83 -24.62 -12.09
N ASP A 966 33.15 -24.41 -12.18
CA ASP A 966 34.14 -25.39 -12.66
C ASP A 966 34.24 -26.62 -11.74
N GLN A 967 34.03 -26.45 -10.45
CA GLN A 967 34.35 -27.44 -9.42
C GLN A 967 33.25 -28.51 -9.26
N CYS A 968 33.64 -29.66 -8.69
CA CYS A 968 32.73 -30.69 -8.20
C CYS A 968 33.12 -31.09 -6.78
N PHE A 969 32.13 -31.17 -5.89
CA PHE A 969 32.29 -31.59 -4.50
C PHE A 969 31.57 -32.92 -4.28
N LYS A 970 32.27 -33.90 -3.70
CA LYS A 970 31.68 -35.16 -3.23
C LYS A 970 31.37 -35.01 -1.75
N PHE A 971 30.16 -35.36 -1.36
CA PHE A 971 29.66 -35.38 0.01
C PHE A 971 29.54 -36.84 0.46
N LEU A 972 30.13 -37.14 1.62
CA LEU A 972 30.10 -38.43 2.29
C LEU A 972 29.21 -38.34 3.54
N PRO A 973 28.29 -39.30 3.74
CA PRO A 973 27.60 -39.46 5.02
C PRO A 973 28.61 -39.74 6.15
N SER A 974 28.58 -38.93 7.20
CA SER A 974 29.36 -39.17 8.42
C SER A 974 28.84 -40.40 9.16
N HIS A 975 29.71 -41.06 9.93
CA HIS A 975 29.31 -42.09 10.88
C HIS A 975 28.48 -41.55 12.06
N ASN A 976 28.44 -40.23 12.27
CA ASN A 976 27.58 -39.56 13.24
C ASN A 976 26.48 -38.75 12.52
N GLU A 977 25.24 -39.20 12.65
CA GLU A 977 24.06 -38.62 11.96
C GLU A 977 23.83 -37.12 12.29
N SER A 978 24.29 -36.67 13.46
CA SER A 978 24.13 -35.29 13.94
C SER A 978 25.19 -34.30 13.44
N GLU A 979 26.26 -34.77 12.80
CA GLU A 979 27.34 -33.91 12.28
C GLU A 979 27.06 -33.39 10.86
N LYS A 980 27.93 -32.51 10.36
CA LYS A 980 27.96 -32.13 8.95
C LYS A 980 28.48 -33.30 8.09
N PRO A 981 28.12 -33.42 6.80
CA PRO A 981 28.78 -34.36 5.90
C PRO A 981 30.27 -34.00 5.73
N GLU A 982 31.11 -35.02 5.64
CA GLU A 982 32.47 -34.82 5.10
C GLU A 982 32.34 -34.46 3.61
N PHE A 983 33.16 -33.52 3.12
CA PHE A 983 33.17 -33.19 1.69
C PHE A 983 34.57 -32.95 1.15
N GLU A 984 34.81 -33.44 -0.07
CA GLU A 984 36.09 -33.31 -0.78
C GLU A 984 35.88 -32.79 -2.21
N GLN A 985 36.88 -32.06 -2.73
CA GLN A 985 36.85 -31.58 -4.12
C GLN A 985 37.43 -32.65 -5.06
N ILE A 986 36.61 -33.08 -6.02
CA ILE A 986 37.00 -34.10 -7.01
C ILE A 986 37.69 -33.40 -8.18
N HIS A 987 38.98 -33.64 -8.33
CA HIS A 987 39.84 -32.94 -9.28
C HIS A 987 39.64 -33.47 -10.71
N GLU A 988 39.28 -34.75 -10.84
CA GLU A 988 38.90 -35.48 -12.05
C GLU A 988 37.60 -34.94 -12.69
N LEU A 989 36.79 -34.21 -11.91
CA LEU A 989 35.52 -33.58 -12.33
C LEU A 989 35.58 -32.05 -12.34
N HIS A 990 36.76 -31.46 -12.16
CA HIS A 990 37.00 -30.03 -12.38
C HIS A 990 36.99 -29.74 -13.89
N SER A 991 36.08 -28.90 -14.37
CA SER A 991 35.75 -28.83 -15.80
C SER A 991 35.47 -27.45 -16.37
N ASP A 992 35.92 -27.22 -17.61
CA ASP A 992 35.62 -26.04 -18.43
C ASP A 992 34.27 -26.13 -19.17
N HIS A 993 33.54 -27.25 -19.06
CA HIS A 993 32.26 -27.47 -19.74
C HIS A 993 31.25 -26.36 -19.43
N GLU A 994 30.80 -25.64 -20.47
CA GLU A 994 29.74 -24.64 -20.33
C GLU A 994 28.37 -25.24 -19.98
N GLU A 995 28.11 -26.50 -20.36
CA GLU A 995 26.75 -27.04 -20.41
C GLU A 995 26.64 -28.38 -19.67
N ALA A 996 25.50 -28.60 -19.02
CA ALA A 996 25.18 -29.92 -18.46
C ALA A 996 25.22 -31.00 -19.55
N ASP A 997 24.81 -30.71 -20.79
CA ASP A 997 24.74 -31.63 -21.93
C ASP A 997 25.98 -32.55 -22.07
N THR A 998 27.19 -31.97 -22.07
CA THR A 998 28.46 -32.72 -22.14
C THR A 998 28.98 -33.12 -20.76
N ARG A 999 28.71 -32.32 -19.71
CA ARG A 999 29.22 -32.59 -18.36
C ARG A 999 28.56 -33.83 -17.74
N LEU A 1000 27.31 -34.13 -18.08
CA LEU A 1000 26.63 -35.37 -17.73
C LEU A 1000 27.39 -36.61 -18.23
N LEU A 1001 28.02 -36.54 -19.42
CA LEU A 1001 28.82 -37.64 -19.97
C LEU A 1001 30.18 -37.78 -19.29
N LEU A 1002 30.84 -36.67 -18.90
CA LEU A 1002 32.06 -36.70 -18.08
C LEU A 1002 31.79 -37.39 -16.73
N HIS A 1003 30.71 -37.02 -16.06
CA HIS A 1003 30.28 -37.66 -14.81
C HIS A 1003 29.91 -39.15 -15.02
N ALA A 1004 29.31 -39.50 -16.17
CA ALA A 1004 28.99 -40.90 -16.53
C ALA A 1004 30.24 -41.74 -16.76
N ASN A 1005 31.23 -41.20 -17.47
CA ASN A 1005 32.55 -41.83 -17.63
C ASN A 1005 33.19 -42.07 -16.25
N HIS A 1006 33.20 -41.04 -15.39
CA HIS A 1006 33.73 -41.16 -14.02
C HIS A 1006 32.95 -42.18 -13.16
N ALA A 1007 31.64 -42.33 -13.34
CA ALA A 1007 30.87 -43.40 -12.67
C ALA A 1007 31.27 -44.79 -13.18
N SER A 1008 31.39 -44.93 -14.50
CA SER A 1008 31.79 -46.18 -15.19
C SER A 1008 33.19 -46.65 -14.81
N THR A 1009 34.15 -45.73 -14.60
CA THR A 1009 35.49 -46.07 -14.11
C THR A 1009 35.55 -46.26 -12.59
N SER A 1010 34.61 -45.70 -11.83
CA SER A 1010 34.46 -45.90 -10.37
C SER A 1010 33.83 -47.25 -9.98
N GLY A 1011 33.67 -48.20 -10.90
CA GLY A 1011 33.14 -49.54 -10.62
C GLY A 1011 31.60 -49.66 -10.57
N TYR A 1012 30.86 -48.62 -10.95
CA TYR A 1012 29.42 -48.71 -11.15
C TYR A 1012 29.12 -49.48 -12.44
N THR A 1013 28.23 -50.46 -12.38
CA THR A 1013 27.89 -51.31 -13.54
C THR A 1013 26.70 -50.78 -14.35
N HIS A 1014 25.88 -49.91 -13.75
CA HIS A 1014 24.68 -49.34 -14.37
C HIS A 1014 24.65 -47.84 -14.08
N VAL A 1015 24.46 -47.01 -15.11
CA VAL A 1015 24.44 -45.53 -14.96
C VAL A 1015 23.17 -44.96 -15.58
N PHE A 1016 22.38 -44.29 -14.75
CA PHE A 1016 21.12 -43.66 -15.12
C PHE A 1016 21.32 -42.15 -15.30
N VAL A 1017 21.14 -41.62 -16.50
CA VAL A 1017 21.20 -40.18 -16.78
C VAL A 1017 19.78 -39.62 -16.89
N LYS A 1018 19.37 -38.76 -15.95
CA LYS A 1018 18.11 -38.02 -15.98
C LYS A 1018 18.30 -36.67 -16.68
N SER A 1019 17.78 -36.52 -17.88
CA SER A 1019 17.55 -35.23 -18.54
C SER A 1019 16.32 -35.29 -19.46
N PRO A 1020 15.62 -34.17 -19.71
CA PRO A 1020 14.63 -34.06 -20.76
C PRO A 1020 15.21 -33.69 -22.14
N ASP A 1021 16.47 -33.24 -22.27
CA ASP A 1021 16.98 -32.76 -23.56
C ASP A 1021 17.37 -33.92 -24.50
N THR A 1022 17.12 -33.69 -25.79
CA THR A 1022 17.51 -34.58 -26.88
C THR A 1022 19.01 -34.52 -27.16
N ASP A 1023 19.66 -33.40 -26.85
CA ASP A 1023 21.11 -33.26 -27.06
C ASP A 1023 21.86 -34.28 -26.17
N VAL A 1024 21.49 -34.40 -24.88
CA VAL A 1024 21.96 -35.47 -23.97
C VAL A 1024 21.69 -36.88 -24.54
N PHE A 1025 20.45 -37.15 -24.98
CA PHE A 1025 20.10 -38.47 -25.53
C PHE A 1025 20.98 -38.85 -26.74
N VAL A 1026 21.18 -37.93 -27.68
CA VAL A 1026 21.99 -38.17 -28.89
C VAL A 1026 23.46 -38.42 -28.52
N LEU A 1027 24.01 -37.68 -27.56
CA LEU A 1027 25.37 -37.90 -27.05
C LEU A 1027 25.49 -39.28 -26.38
N LEU A 1028 24.52 -39.68 -25.56
CA LEU A 1028 24.52 -40.99 -24.90
C LEU A 1028 24.43 -42.14 -25.91
N VAL A 1029 23.59 -42.06 -26.96
CA VAL A 1029 23.56 -43.12 -28.00
C VAL A 1029 24.88 -43.16 -28.78
N ALA A 1030 25.44 -42.00 -29.14
CA ALA A 1030 26.66 -41.92 -29.94
C ALA A 1030 27.97 -42.24 -29.18
N LYS A 1031 27.95 -42.25 -27.83
CA LYS A 1031 29.15 -42.46 -26.99
C LYS A 1031 29.02 -43.50 -25.89
N GLY A 1032 27.81 -43.91 -25.51
CA GLY A 1032 27.58 -44.84 -24.40
C GLY A 1032 28.20 -46.23 -24.60
N ASN A 1033 28.34 -46.70 -25.85
CA ASN A 1033 29.01 -47.98 -26.16
C ASN A 1033 30.54 -47.97 -25.90
N HIS A 1034 31.16 -46.81 -25.65
CA HIS A 1034 32.57 -46.74 -25.23
C HIS A 1034 32.74 -46.85 -23.70
N LEU A 1035 31.64 -46.84 -22.93
CA LEU A 1035 31.67 -46.98 -21.47
C LEU A 1035 31.55 -48.45 -21.06
N THR A 1036 32.09 -48.79 -19.89
CA THR A 1036 32.05 -50.16 -19.33
C THR A 1036 30.71 -50.48 -18.66
N SER A 1037 29.97 -49.46 -18.20
CA SER A 1037 28.61 -49.61 -17.65
C SER A 1037 27.55 -49.81 -18.72
N GLN A 1038 26.42 -50.39 -18.32
CA GLN A 1038 25.17 -50.24 -19.07
C GLN A 1038 24.60 -48.84 -18.82
N MET A 1039 24.22 -48.16 -19.91
CA MET A 1039 23.78 -46.77 -19.90
C MET A 1039 22.26 -46.69 -20.08
N TYR A 1040 21.60 -45.95 -19.18
CA TYR A 1040 20.16 -45.72 -19.21
C TYR A 1040 19.83 -44.24 -19.26
N PHE A 1041 18.85 -43.86 -20.08
CA PHE A 1041 18.33 -42.49 -20.14
C PHE A 1041 16.94 -42.42 -19.53
N VAL A 1042 16.80 -41.59 -18.49
CA VAL A 1042 15.56 -41.47 -17.71
C VAL A 1042 14.86 -40.17 -18.10
N THR A 1043 13.75 -40.26 -18.82
CA THR A 1043 13.07 -39.08 -19.39
C THR A 1043 11.57 -39.06 -19.12
N GLY A 1044 10.92 -37.92 -19.34
CA GLY A 1044 9.52 -37.68 -19.01
C GLY A 1044 9.24 -37.40 -17.52
N ASN A 1045 7.98 -37.06 -17.22
CA ASN A 1045 7.50 -36.60 -15.92
C ASN A 1045 6.28 -37.43 -15.46
N ASN A 1046 6.16 -37.69 -14.16
CA ASN A 1046 5.04 -38.41 -13.52
C ASN A 1046 4.66 -39.68 -14.30
N ALA A 1047 3.40 -39.86 -14.66
CA ALA A 1047 2.88 -41.00 -15.43
C ALA A 1047 3.39 -41.12 -16.89
N LYS A 1048 4.33 -40.26 -17.32
CA LYS A 1048 5.07 -40.37 -18.59
C LYS A 1048 6.58 -40.54 -18.38
N SER A 1049 7.04 -40.75 -17.15
CA SER A 1049 8.43 -41.09 -16.86
C SER A 1049 8.74 -42.49 -17.37
N ARG A 1050 9.85 -42.67 -18.10
CA ARG A 1050 10.33 -43.97 -18.60
C ARG A 1050 11.85 -44.05 -18.59
N ILE A 1051 12.37 -45.26 -18.57
CA ILE A 1051 13.81 -45.57 -18.59
C ILE A 1051 14.11 -46.24 -19.92
N ILE A 1052 14.99 -45.65 -20.72
CA ILE A 1052 15.40 -46.16 -22.05
C ILE A 1052 16.79 -46.78 -21.91
N ASP A 1053 16.97 -48.02 -22.39
CA ASP A 1053 18.27 -48.69 -22.44
C ASP A 1053 19.07 -48.19 -23.66
N ILE A 1054 20.02 -47.29 -23.38
CA ILE A 1054 20.87 -46.69 -24.42
C ILE A 1054 21.90 -47.71 -24.94
N THR A 1055 22.41 -48.59 -24.08
CA THR A 1055 23.37 -49.63 -24.49
C THR A 1055 22.71 -50.65 -25.43
N LYS A 1056 21.43 -51.01 -25.20
CA LYS A 1056 20.65 -51.82 -26.14
C LYS A 1056 20.41 -51.09 -27.47
N ILE A 1057 20.03 -49.81 -27.44
CA ILE A 1057 19.84 -49.02 -28.66
C ILE A 1057 21.15 -48.92 -29.46
N ALA A 1058 22.23 -48.48 -28.84
CA ALA A 1058 23.50 -48.23 -29.52
C ALA A 1058 24.14 -49.51 -30.08
N ARG A 1059 23.87 -50.69 -29.49
CA ARG A 1059 24.27 -52.01 -30.03
C ARG A 1059 23.35 -52.54 -31.15
N SER A 1060 22.17 -51.95 -31.32
CA SER A 1060 21.20 -52.32 -32.37
C SER A 1060 21.30 -51.42 -33.60
N LEU A 1061 22.02 -50.31 -33.50
CA LEU A 1061 22.37 -49.42 -34.60
C LEU A 1061 23.71 -49.82 -35.22
N ASP A 1062 23.90 -49.44 -36.48
CA ASP A 1062 25.16 -49.60 -37.22
C ASP A 1062 26.22 -48.58 -36.72
N ASP A 1063 27.48 -48.98 -36.59
CA ASP A 1063 28.56 -48.12 -36.10
C ASP A 1063 28.76 -46.85 -36.95
N ASP A 1064 28.55 -46.92 -38.28
CA ASP A 1064 28.58 -45.74 -39.16
C ASP A 1064 27.49 -44.72 -38.80
N ILE A 1065 26.34 -45.20 -38.34
CA ILE A 1065 25.20 -44.38 -37.89
C ILE A 1065 25.51 -43.76 -36.53
N CYS A 1066 26.06 -44.54 -35.60
CA CYS A 1066 26.47 -44.08 -34.26
C CYS A 1066 27.55 -42.98 -34.32
N ASP A 1067 28.60 -43.16 -35.12
CA ASP A 1067 29.62 -42.11 -35.34
C ASP A 1067 29.04 -40.87 -36.05
N SER A 1068 28.03 -41.04 -36.90
CA SER A 1068 27.40 -39.94 -37.64
C SER A 1068 26.41 -39.13 -36.80
N LEU A 1069 25.88 -39.68 -35.70
CA LEU A 1069 24.77 -39.08 -34.93
C LEU A 1069 25.08 -37.65 -34.44
N ILE A 1070 26.25 -37.42 -33.85
CA ILE A 1070 26.65 -36.12 -33.29
C ILE A 1070 26.75 -35.08 -34.42
N GLY A 1071 27.45 -35.42 -35.51
CA GLY A 1071 27.64 -34.56 -36.67
C GLY A 1071 26.32 -34.25 -37.38
N LEU A 1072 25.46 -35.25 -37.62
CA LEU A 1072 24.14 -35.06 -38.20
C LEU A 1072 23.26 -34.17 -37.33
N HIS A 1073 23.23 -34.39 -36.01
CA HIS A 1073 22.39 -33.63 -35.09
C HIS A 1073 22.80 -32.16 -35.04
N ALA A 1074 24.11 -31.87 -34.92
CA ALA A 1074 24.64 -30.52 -35.03
C ALA A 1074 24.35 -29.90 -36.42
N PHE A 1075 24.57 -30.63 -37.52
CA PHE A 1075 24.38 -30.13 -38.89
C PHE A 1075 22.94 -29.74 -39.22
N THR A 1076 21.98 -30.41 -38.59
CA THR A 1076 20.54 -30.26 -38.84
C THR A 1076 19.84 -29.36 -37.81
N GLY A 1077 20.61 -28.58 -37.06
CA GLY A 1077 20.16 -27.54 -36.14
C GLY A 1077 20.00 -28.03 -34.70
N CYS A 1078 20.69 -27.37 -33.76
CA CYS A 1078 20.52 -27.51 -32.31
C CYS A 1078 20.29 -26.13 -31.68
N ASP A 1079 20.85 -25.87 -30.50
CA ASP A 1079 20.75 -24.56 -29.86
C ASP A 1079 21.69 -23.51 -30.49
N THR A 1080 22.89 -23.93 -30.92
CA THR A 1080 23.98 -23.08 -31.46
C THR A 1080 24.14 -23.12 -32.99
N THR A 1081 23.47 -24.05 -33.66
CA THR A 1081 23.50 -24.22 -35.12
C THR A 1081 22.11 -24.07 -35.74
N SER A 1082 22.06 -23.68 -37.01
CA SER A 1082 20.80 -23.54 -37.76
C SER A 1082 20.30 -24.87 -38.32
N ALA A 1083 18.99 -25.05 -38.39
CA ALA A 1083 18.40 -26.09 -39.23
C ALA A 1083 18.18 -25.56 -40.66
N PHE A 1084 17.96 -26.47 -41.62
CA PHE A 1084 17.59 -26.09 -42.98
C PHE A 1084 16.08 -25.85 -43.07
N TYR A 1085 15.67 -24.76 -43.71
CA TYR A 1085 14.25 -24.39 -43.82
C TYR A 1085 13.40 -25.48 -44.48
N GLY A 1086 12.32 -25.87 -43.79
CA GLY A 1086 11.44 -26.96 -44.19
C GLY A 1086 12.06 -28.37 -44.18
N LYS A 1087 13.30 -28.58 -43.71
CA LYS A 1087 13.95 -29.90 -43.68
C LYS A 1087 14.16 -30.37 -42.23
N GLY A 1088 13.13 -31.01 -41.66
CA GLY A 1088 13.17 -31.53 -40.29
C GLY A 1088 14.02 -32.79 -40.11
N LYS A 1089 14.46 -33.04 -38.86
CA LYS A 1089 15.29 -34.19 -38.42
C LYS A 1089 14.91 -35.54 -39.06
N LYS A 1090 13.60 -35.83 -39.17
CA LYS A 1090 13.08 -37.08 -39.76
C LYS A 1090 13.45 -37.26 -41.25
N LYS A 1091 13.52 -36.18 -42.03
CA LYS A 1091 13.93 -36.23 -43.44
C LYS A 1091 15.44 -36.41 -43.58
N THR A 1092 16.22 -35.70 -42.78
CA THR A 1092 17.69 -35.74 -42.84
C THR A 1092 18.24 -37.08 -42.35
N TRP A 1093 17.67 -37.66 -41.29
CA TRP A 1093 17.97 -39.02 -40.83
C TRP A 1093 17.72 -40.05 -41.93
N LYS A 1094 16.50 -40.09 -42.47
CA LYS A 1094 16.13 -41.00 -43.57
C LYS A 1094 17.07 -40.87 -44.75
N LEU A 1095 17.37 -39.66 -45.20
CA LEU A 1095 18.29 -39.44 -46.32
C LEU A 1095 19.70 -39.97 -46.04
N MET A 1096 20.24 -39.76 -44.83
CA MET A 1096 21.57 -40.25 -44.45
C MET A 1096 21.64 -41.78 -44.51
N VAL A 1097 20.65 -42.47 -43.94
CA VAL A 1097 20.60 -43.94 -43.89
C VAL A 1097 20.26 -44.54 -45.27
N GLU A 1098 19.20 -44.07 -45.93
CA GLU A 1098 18.72 -44.57 -47.23
C GLU A 1098 19.75 -44.36 -48.37
N LYS A 1099 20.64 -43.37 -48.25
CA LYS A 1099 21.71 -43.07 -49.24
C LYS A 1099 23.12 -43.44 -48.76
N LYS A 1100 23.27 -44.00 -47.54
CA LYS A 1100 24.56 -44.28 -46.87
C LYS A 1100 25.57 -43.13 -46.94
N MET A 1101 25.15 -41.94 -46.52
CA MET A 1101 25.96 -40.70 -46.60
C MET A 1101 26.59 -40.32 -45.25
N PHE A 1102 27.47 -41.17 -44.74
CA PHE A 1102 28.00 -41.09 -43.37
C PHE A 1102 29.28 -40.25 -43.24
N ASP A 1103 30.20 -40.33 -44.22
CA ASP A 1103 31.60 -39.85 -44.11
C ASP A 1103 31.71 -38.40 -43.64
N GLY A 1104 30.93 -37.50 -44.25
CA GLY A 1104 30.89 -36.08 -43.91
C GLY A 1104 30.41 -35.78 -42.48
N PHE A 1105 29.61 -36.67 -41.88
CA PHE A 1105 29.16 -36.54 -40.49
C PHE A 1105 30.16 -37.15 -39.50
N ARG A 1106 30.73 -38.32 -39.81
CA ARG A 1106 31.76 -38.97 -38.99
C ARG A 1106 33.01 -38.09 -38.84
N GLN A 1107 33.40 -37.39 -39.91
CA GLN A 1107 34.59 -36.51 -39.94
C GLN A 1107 34.42 -35.18 -39.16
N LEU A 1108 33.19 -34.67 -38.97
CA LEU A 1108 32.95 -33.39 -38.27
C LEU A 1108 33.49 -33.42 -36.84
N GLY A 1109 34.14 -32.34 -36.40
CA GLY A 1109 34.66 -32.17 -35.05
C GLY A 1109 35.90 -33.02 -34.71
N SER A 1110 36.44 -33.80 -35.65
CA SER A 1110 37.69 -34.56 -35.45
C SER A 1110 38.95 -33.68 -35.53
N CYS A 1111 38.81 -32.42 -35.97
CA CYS A 1111 39.85 -31.40 -36.03
C CYS A 1111 39.21 -30.01 -35.99
N TYR A 1112 39.98 -28.97 -35.64
CA TYR A 1112 39.46 -27.60 -35.47
C TYR A 1112 38.80 -27.02 -36.75
N PHE A 1113 39.38 -27.30 -37.92
CA PHE A 1113 38.85 -26.89 -39.22
C PHE A 1113 38.48 -28.12 -40.06
N PRO A 1114 37.26 -28.20 -40.65
CA PRO A 1114 36.87 -29.33 -41.48
C PRO A 1114 37.75 -29.45 -42.73
N SER A 1115 37.99 -30.67 -43.20
CA SER A 1115 38.77 -30.89 -44.42
C SER A 1115 37.97 -30.52 -45.67
N SER A 1116 38.66 -30.25 -46.79
CA SER A 1116 38.03 -30.02 -48.10
C SER A 1116 37.13 -31.19 -48.53
N GLU A 1117 37.48 -32.41 -48.12
CA GLU A 1117 36.68 -33.62 -48.37
C GLU A 1117 35.40 -33.62 -47.51
N THR A 1118 35.50 -33.29 -46.22
CA THR A 1118 34.34 -33.12 -45.32
C THR A 1118 33.35 -32.09 -45.88
N PHE A 1119 33.86 -30.95 -46.38
CA PHE A 1119 33.03 -29.94 -47.05
C PHE A 1119 32.34 -30.51 -48.31
N GLN A 1120 33.03 -31.27 -49.16
CA GLN A 1120 32.45 -31.85 -50.37
C GLN A 1120 31.37 -32.90 -50.07
N HIS A 1121 31.58 -33.74 -49.05
CA HIS A 1121 30.58 -34.71 -48.61
C HIS A 1121 29.31 -34.04 -48.06
N LEU A 1122 29.46 -32.96 -47.29
CA LEU A 1122 28.33 -32.18 -46.78
C LEU A 1122 27.64 -31.32 -47.87
N GLU A 1123 28.39 -30.76 -48.83
CA GLU A 1123 27.83 -30.02 -49.98
C GLU A 1123 26.94 -30.94 -50.85
N LYS A 1124 27.43 -32.17 -51.14
CA LYS A 1124 26.67 -33.24 -51.80
C LYS A 1124 25.43 -33.64 -51.01
N PHE A 1125 25.52 -33.76 -49.68
CA PHE A 1125 24.36 -34.09 -48.84
C PHE A 1125 23.27 -33.00 -48.90
N VAL A 1126 23.65 -31.72 -48.88
CA VAL A 1126 22.68 -30.61 -49.03
C VAL A 1126 22.03 -30.63 -50.41
N CYS A 1127 22.76 -30.96 -51.47
CA CYS A 1127 22.16 -31.12 -52.81
C CYS A 1127 21.07 -32.22 -52.79
N ALA A 1128 21.36 -33.40 -52.24
CA ALA A 1128 20.37 -34.47 -52.10
C ALA A 1128 19.18 -34.08 -51.17
N LEU A 1129 19.43 -33.33 -50.09
CA LEU A 1129 18.38 -32.87 -49.15
C LEU A 1129 17.33 -31.97 -49.82
N TYR A 1130 17.74 -31.23 -50.85
CA TYR A 1130 16.87 -30.41 -51.71
C TYR A 1130 16.48 -31.13 -53.02
N GLY A 1131 16.67 -32.45 -53.10
CA GLY A 1131 16.19 -33.30 -54.21
C GLY A 1131 17.06 -33.28 -55.47
N GLN A 1132 18.33 -32.93 -55.34
CA GLN A 1132 19.29 -32.81 -56.44
C GLN A 1132 20.42 -33.85 -56.34
N ASP A 1133 20.06 -35.13 -56.18
CA ASP A 1133 20.97 -36.28 -55.95
C ASP A 1133 22.17 -36.39 -56.93
N GLY A 1134 22.02 -35.89 -58.16
CA GLY A 1134 23.08 -35.90 -59.19
C GLY A 1134 24.04 -34.70 -59.15
N ILE A 1135 23.78 -33.69 -58.31
CA ILE A 1135 24.58 -32.46 -58.21
C ILE A 1135 25.48 -32.52 -56.98
N ARG A 1136 26.71 -31.99 -57.11
CA ARG A 1136 27.70 -31.92 -56.01
C ARG A 1136 27.88 -30.53 -55.42
N HIS A 1137 27.40 -29.48 -56.07
CA HIS A 1137 27.60 -28.08 -55.65
C HIS A 1137 26.30 -27.33 -55.40
N VAL A 1138 26.18 -26.67 -54.25
CA VAL A 1138 24.89 -26.08 -53.84
C VAL A 1138 24.49 -24.87 -54.67
N ASN A 1139 25.43 -24.11 -55.22
CA ASN A 1139 25.12 -23.01 -56.14
C ASN A 1139 24.50 -23.51 -57.46
N GLU A 1140 24.93 -24.70 -57.94
CA GLU A 1140 24.34 -25.33 -59.12
C GLU A 1140 22.94 -25.89 -58.80
N ALA A 1141 22.77 -26.53 -57.64
CA ALA A 1141 21.47 -26.99 -57.16
C ALA A 1141 20.48 -25.81 -56.99
N ARG A 1142 20.93 -24.68 -56.44
CA ARG A 1142 20.19 -23.42 -56.26
C ARG A 1142 19.71 -22.87 -57.62
N TYR A 1143 20.60 -22.76 -58.60
CA TYR A 1143 20.27 -22.34 -59.96
C TYR A 1143 19.28 -23.30 -60.66
N ARG A 1144 19.46 -24.62 -60.51
CA ARG A 1144 18.56 -25.61 -61.12
C ARG A 1144 17.17 -25.60 -60.47
N LEU A 1145 17.08 -25.50 -59.15
CA LEU A 1145 15.80 -25.42 -58.44
C LEU A 1145 15.03 -24.15 -58.77
N PHE A 1146 15.72 -23.03 -58.96
CA PHE A 1146 15.13 -21.79 -59.48
C PHE A 1146 14.57 -21.97 -60.90
N LYS A 1147 15.33 -22.60 -61.82
CA LYS A 1147 14.83 -22.96 -63.17
C LYS A 1147 13.64 -23.93 -63.16
N LEU A 1148 13.46 -24.71 -62.09
CA LEU A 1148 12.31 -25.58 -61.87
C LEU A 1148 11.12 -24.88 -61.17
N GLY A 1149 11.15 -23.55 -61.03
CA GLY A 1149 10.04 -22.75 -60.51
C GLY A 1149 10.06 -22.48 -59.00
N ASN A 1150 11.15 -22.80 -58.29
CA ASN A 1150 11.27 -22.45 -56.87
C ASN A 1150 11.76 -21.00 -56.73
N PHE A 1151 10.82 -20.06 -56.66
CA PHE A 1151 11.09 -18.62 -56.60
C PHE A 1151 11.23 -18.04 -55.17
N SER A 1152 11.15 -18.87 -54.13
CA SER A 1152 11.30 -18.48 -52.72
C SER A 1152 12.69 -18.85 -52.20
N ASP A 1153 13.45 -17.90 -51.65
CA ASP A 1153 14.83 -18.12 -51.17
C ASP A 1153 14.88 -19.16 -50.05
N GLU A 1154 13.90 -19.13 -49.15
CA GLU A 1154 13.76 -20.08 -48.04
C GLU A 1154 13.59 -21.55 -48.52
N ASN A 1155 13.12 -21.77 -49.75
CA ASN A 1155 12.96 -23.11 -50.31
C ASN A 1155 14.18 -23.59 -51.13
N LEU A 1156 15.09 -22.69 -51.49
CA LEU A 1156 16.35 -22.99 -52.17
C LEU A 1156 17.43 -23.43 -51.14
N PRO A 1157 18.45 -24.22 -51.54
CA PRO A 1157 19.59 -24.48 -50.66
C PRO A 1157 20.36 -23.18 -50.38
N PRO A 1158 21.12 -23.11 -49.27
CA PRO A 1158 22.07 -22.02 -49.05
C PRO A 1158 23.12 -22.01 -50.17
N ASN A 1159 23.65 -20.82 -50.48
CA ASN A 1159 24.84 -20.73 -51.30
C ASN A 1159 26.07 -21.30 -50.58
N LYS A 1160 27.15 -21.51 -51.35
CA LYS A 1160 28.37 -22.18 -50.89
C LYS A 1160 29.05 -21.49 -49.71
N ASP A 1161 29.08 -20.16 -49.66
CA ASP A 1161 29.70 -19.41 -48.54
C ASP A 1161 28.84 -19.46 -47.27
N CYS A 1162 27.51 -19.30 -47.39
CA CYS A 1162 26.60 -19.48 -46.25
C CYS A 1162 26.65 -20.90 -45.67
N LEU A 1163 26.76 -21.91 -46.54
CA LEU A 1163 26.95 -23.30 -46.13
C LEU A 1163 28.34 -23.53 -45.51
N TYR A 1164 29.39 -22.87 -46.00
CA TYR A 1164 30.74 -22.95 -45.45
C TYR A 1164 30.80 -22.47 -43.99
N HIS A 1165 30.22 -21.31 -43.67
CA HIS A 1165 30.14 -20.85 -42.26
C HIS A 1165 29.24 -21.72 -41.39
N HIS A 1166 28.15 -22.28 -41.95
CA HIS A 1166 27.31 -23.24 -41.22
C HIS A 1166 28.10 -24.50 -40.85
N ILE A 1167 28.84 -25.09 -41.79
CA ILE A 1167 29.69 -26.26 -41.53
C ILE A 1167 30.77 -25.96 -40.49
N ARG A 1168 31.38 -24.76 -40.46
CA ARG A 1168 32.33 -24.37 -39.40
C ARG A 1168 31.70 -24.37 -38.00
N ARG A 1169 30.51 -23.78 -37.84
CA ARG A 1169 29.77 -23.77 -36.55
C ARG A 1169 29.38 -25.18 -36.11
N VAL A 1170 28.96 -26.00 -37.06
CA VAL A 1170 28.62 -27.42 -36.83
C VAL A 1170 29.85 -28.21 -36.40
N ASN A 1171 31.01 -27.98 -37.03
CA ASN A 1171 32.28 -28.63 -36.68
C ASN A 1171 32.71 -28.26 -35.26
N TYR A 1172 32.59 -26.99 -34.87
CA TYR A 1172 32.87 -26.51 -33.52
C TYR A 1172 31.98 -27.18 -32.46
N GLN A 1173 30.66 -27.19 -32.68
CA GLN A 1173 29.74 -27.87 -31.75
C GLN A 1173 30.01 -29.38 -31.68
N THR A 1174 30.34 -30.01 -32.82
CA THR A 1174 30.67 -31.45 -32.88
C THR A 1174 32.00 -31.75 -32.18
N LEU A 1175 32.98 -30.83 -32.21
CA LEU A 1175 34.25 -30.96 -31.49
C LEU A 1175 34.04 -30.91 -29.97
N ILE A 1176 33.28 -29.92 -29.49
CA ILE A 1176 32.85 -29.81 -28.08
C ILE A 1176 32.13 -31.09 -27.64
N TRP A 1177 31.16 -31.55 -28.44
CA TRP A 1177 30.38 -32.76 -28.16
C TRP A 1177 31.19 -34.07 -28.22
N LYS A 1178 32.22 -34.16 -29.09
CA LYS A 1178 33.12 -35.32 -29.16
C LYS A 1178 34.09 -35.41 -27.97
N LYS A 1179 34.45 -34.29 -27.34
CA LYS A 1179 35.29 -34.21 -26.13
C LYS A 1179 34.53 -34.42 -24.81
N SER A 1180 33.29 -34.89 -24.84
CA SER A 1180 32.41 -35.00 -23.65
C SER A 1180 32.87 -35.97 -22.54
N PHE A 1181 33.98 -36.69 -22.73
CA PHE A 1181 34.65 -37.50 -21.70
C PHE A 1181 35.94 -36.87 -21.15
N ASP A 1182 36.46 -35.82 -21.80
CA ASP A 1182 37.61 -35.06 -21.31
C ASP A 1182 37.15 -34.11 -20.20
N ALA A 1183 37.92 -33.92 -19.14
CA ALA A 1183 37.55 -32.96 -18.10
C ALA A 1183 37.66 -31.50 -18.60
N VAL A 1184 38.62 -31.23 -19.49
CA VAL A 1184 38.90 -29.90 -20.05
C VAL A 1184 38.90 -29.95 -21.58
N ILE A 1185 37.83 -29.44 -22.18
CA ILE A 1185 37.61 -29.40 -23.63
C ILE A 1185 38.67 -28.54 -24.33
N ASN A 1186 39.10 -27.43 -23.72
CA ASN A 1186 39.89 -26.36 -24.35
C ASN A 1186 39.23 -25.94 -25.68
N ALA A 1187 38.02 -25.38 -25.59
CA ALA A 1187 37.29 -24.89 -26.76
C ALA A 1187 38.06 -23.72 -27.43
N PRO A 1188 38.22 -23.71 -28.77
CA PRO A 1188 38.92 -22.63 -29.47
C PRO A 1188 38.05 -21.36 -29.54
N ASP A 1189 38.65 -20.24 -29.98
CA ASP A 1189 37.93 -18.97 -30.16
C ASP A 1189 36.84 -19.09 -31.25
N PRO A 1190 35.55 -18.89 -30.93
CA PRO A 1190 34.46 -19.04 -31.88
C PRO A 1190 34.52 -18.05 -33.07
N ALA A 1191 35.28 -16.95 -32.99
CA ALA A 1191 35.48 -16.02 -34.11
C ALA A 1191 36.03 -16.74 -35.36
N GLU A 1192 36.90 -17.74 -35.20
CA GLU A 1192 37.42 -18.55 -36.31
C GLU A 1192 36.53 -19.74 -36.69
N HIS A 1193 35.34 -19.87 -36.11
CA HIS A 1193 34.43 -21.00 -36.36
C HIS A 1193 33.03 -20.61 -36.86
N GLY A 1194 32.88 -19.38 -37.38
CA GLY A 1194 31.64 -18.92 -38.02
C GLY A 1194 30.79 -17.99 -37.15
N TRP A 1195 31.42 -17.36 -36.16
CA TRP A 1195 30.88 -16.26 -35.37
C TRP A 1195 31.73 -14.99 -35.57
N VAL A 1196 31.31 -13.88 -34.95
CA VAL A 1196 32.07 -12.64 -34.78
C VAL A 1196 31.91 -12.19 -33.32
N ILE A 1197 32.95 -11.60 -32.72
CA ILE A 1197 32.90 -11.06 -31.35
C ILE A 1197 32.92 -9.53 -31.43
N ASN A 1198 31.86 -8.89 -30.93
CA ASN A 1198 31.66 -7.44 -30.93
C ASN A 1198 31.29 -7.00 -29.50
N ASN A 1199 32.15 -6.25 -28.80
CA ASN A 1199 31.92 -5.78 -27.43
C ASN A 1199 31.46 -6.89 -26.45
N ASP A 1200 32.23 -7.98 -26.37
CA ASP A 1200 31.93 -9.22 -25.64
C ASP A 1200 30.65 -9.97 -26.09
N GLU A 1201 29.94 -9.49 -27.11
CA GLU A 1201 28.79 -10.18 -27.69
C GLU A 1201 29.20 -11.08 -28.87
N ILE A 1202 28.76 -12.34 -28.86
CA ILE A 1202 28.92 -13.28 -29.97
C ILE A 1202 27.75 -13.18 -30.94
N GLU A 1203 28.06 -12.87 -32.20
CA GLU A 1203 27.11 -12.80 -33.32
C GLU A 1203 27.42 -13.86 -34.40
N LEU A 1204 26.44 -14.21 -35.23
CA LEU A 1204 26.59 -15.24 -36.26
C LEU A 1204 27.17 -14.68 -37.55
N LYS A 1205 28.31 -15.21 -38.01
CA LYS A 1205 28.82 -14.89 -39.35
C LYS A 1205 28.02 -15.64 -40.40
N TRP A 1206 27.00 -15.00 -40.95
CA TRP A 1206 26.13 -15.60 -41.96
C TRP A 1206 26.84 -15.83 -43.31
N MET A 1207 27.68 -14.87 -43.72
CA MET A 1207 28.42 -14.88 -44.97
C MET A 1207 29.74 -14.06 -44.83
N SER A 1208 30.70 -14.31 -45.72
CA SER A 1208 31.90 -13.49 -45.95
C SER A 1208 31.80 -12.64 -47.22
N ILE A 1209 30.95 -13.05 -48.18
CA ILE A 1209 30.66 -12.28 -49.40
C ILE A 1209 29.47 -11.34 -49.17
N ASP A 1210 29.35 -10.29 -49.99
CA ASP A 1210 28.21 -9.39 -49.96
C ASP A 1210 26.87 -10.08 -50.30
N ALA A 1211 25.76 -9.41 -49.99
CA ALA A 1211 24.42 -9.94 -50.24
C ALA A 1211 24.09 -10.14 -51.74
N ALA A 1212 24.76 -9.45 -52.65
CA ALA A 1212 24.57 -9.50 -54.11
C ALA A 1212 25.84 -8.98 -54.82
N PRO A 1213 25.99 -9.19 -56.15
CA PRO A 1213 27.06 -8.55 -56.93
C PRO A 1213 27.08 -7.03 -56.79
N GLU A 1214 28.27 -6.41 -56.84
CA GLU A 1214 28.46 -4.97 -56.70
C GLU A 1214 27.66 -4.19 -57.76
N GLU A 1215 27.56 -4.73 -58.96
CA GLU A 1215 26.80 -4.21 -60.09
C GLU A 1215 25.30 -4.05 -59.77
N LEU A 1216 24.76 -4.85 -58.85
CA LEU A 1216 23.39 -4.72 -58.38
C LEU A 1216 23.28 -3.83 -57.13
N LEU A 1217 24.22 -3.94 -56.18
CA LEU A 1217 24.21 -3.21 -54.91
C LEU A 1217 24.14 -1.68 -55.10
N GLN A 1218 24.87 -1.15 -56.09
CA GLN A 1218 24.85 0.28 -56.45
C GLN A 1218 23.44 0.82 -56.81
N PHE A 1219 22.47 -0.04 -57.15
CA PHE A 1219 21.10 0.36 -57.50
C PHE A 1219 20.08 0.16 -56.36
N VAL A 1220 20.47 -0.45 -55.25
CA VAL A 1220 19.59 -0.67 -54.09
C VAL A 1220 19.50 0.58 -53.19
N ASN A 1221 20.49 1.46 -53.24
CA ASN A 1221 20.58 2.67 -52.41
C ASN A 1221 20.61 3.97 -53.24
N CYS A 1222 19.99 5.03 -52.71
CA CYS A 1222 20.12 6.40 -53.21
C CYS A 1222 20.25 7.37 -52.02
N GLY A 1223 21.35 8.12 -51.96
CA GLY A 1223 21.58 9.16 -50.93
C GLY A 1223 20.80 10.46 -51.18
N CYS A 1224 19.80 10.44 -52.05
CA CYS A 1224 19.14 11.61 -52.59
C CYS A 1224 18.11 12.18 -51.60
N LYS A 1225 18.49 13.21 -50.84
CA LYS A 1225 17.63 13.80 -49.78
C LYS A 1225 16.34 14.42 -50.32
N THR A 1226 16.29 14.82 -51.58
CA THR A 1226 15.09 15.27 -52.30
C THR A 1226 15.18 14.89 -53.79
N GLY A 1227 14.03 14.52 -54.38
CA GLY A 1227 13.75 14.37 -55.82
C GLY A 1227 14.93 14.02 -56.76
N CYS A 1228 15.20 12.73 -56.97
CA CYS A 1228 16.24 12.30 -57.92
C CYS A 1228 15.87 12.66 -59.38
N LYS A 1229 16.79 13.34 -60.07
CA LYS A 1229 16.61 13.78 -61.47
C LYS A 1229 17.22 12.83 -62.52
N SER A 1230 17.94 11.78 -62.13
CA SER A 1230 18.75 10.98 -63.06
C SER A 1230 18.10 9.70 -63.58
N ASN A 1231 16.94 9.31 -63.04
CA ASN A 1231 16.29 8.00 -63.28
C ASN A 1231 17.17 6.76 -63.00
N ARG A 1232 18.30 6.90 -62.30
CA ARG A 1232 19.23 5.78 -62.00
C ARG A 1232 18.92 5.02 -60.70
N CYS A 1233 17.91 5.42 -59.93
CA CYS A 1233 17.44 4.69 -58.74
C CYS A 1233 15.94 4.37 -58.82
N GLY A 1234 15.53 3.27 -58.18
CA GLY A 1234 14.13 2.95 -57.87
C GLY A 1234 13.56 3.80 -56.74
N CYS A 1235 13.76 5.12 -56.84
CA CYS A 1235 13.44 6.15 -55.87
C CYS A 1235 12.08 6.83 -56.17
N LYS A 1236 11.21 6.07 -56.84
CA LYS A 1236 9.77 6.26 -57.09
C LYS A 1236 9.12 4.88 -57.00
#